data_AF-A0AAN7UL53-F1
#
_entry.id   AF-A0AAN7UL53-F1
#
_cell.length_a   1.000
_cell.length_b   1.000
_cell.length_c   1.000
_cell.angle_alpha   90.00
_cell.angle_beta   90.00
_cell.angle_gamma   90.00
#
_symmetry.space_group_name_H-M   'P 1'
#
loop_
_entity.id
_entity.type
_entity.pdbx_description
1 polymer ?
#
loop_
_entity_poly.entity_id
_entity_poly.type
_entity_poly.pdbx_seq_one_letter_code
_entity_poly.pdbx_strand_id
1 'polypeptide(L)'
;MFKFIYLFLIIFILKVKSDLESGEEENLKKLFQNLDFQSGQINCNLTNLEYYFNCIKISGENYVLSLKLNIKNSYTILASDIDKFSNMEQLSLTNASVSSDILKGDYKSLSSISFINPKNINNLFSSSVSSSITNIFIESELSIDFSEFSNSTNNSILNLNFKGKLSKPNSIINLTNFSVLETLILADVSNDFILNEEVPLNLPQTLKNFTLSGGKFSGSAAKNFLYNNSKIESLVFVHNSIESNFEEWINVDFKYLDISNNKFFGSVGASWCNTILIVSNNNLGGVLPSCFTCHMNNVTIYNWFKEGNQFTNISPFPVCSSLIPNLKKGINNDTLVLYGKDLGFSAENILIKDSSILFSNEGSIPSILFIANITGKILPKYFVLHFFSASGKYLVSLEKIAPIVDLITLSENKDILTLTFLGTYFNYNKSSINILVGKYQCNVTSAIFDSVKCWINKKLYNTEVSVPITINVDDYSEDKLMQLTTIVIAYLDQTTHIEKCQTLCGTGQLCNTIIGECITRCPKNCSGAGSCNLHFGECSCKENRLFSDCSGYECTSKCENDSPCDNSIGNCKCVTNYQGSNCTIPSQYITSVIPCSIKGGEVTLIGWFGNENDGTHTLTSYIVKVGSLFCGVTSINQTTIKCSLGEGTGTKNIIIINSNYPDAKFNGIGFFNYQNPIKSCPNSCTSQKNGNCNINNGDCQCNDQYTGFDCSELKLVTTPSTNSTIDTSGNATLTNQNTSYDISIIELNEMSFDGSIVISYPLNKNWSYVGKNLTDSNIFMFSQKLINNKGTINYTIEEVKIKDKSFTFGSTLFTVEKGSIKITILVKDYEYRSTLNTLQLVILLAAQPNSIKDCNYKESSIDTSNINNQQLSNYIQISKDSKKLIGRFLNQVISDSKITFMSSSIINNNENSSITLGLNLPHCNECLIDPDFSVLVSQDYKDSCDEYSNLKWILPVAVVVPVVCCAFIIIVACIVYRKNRIGIKIMNSKLRTLKKRKH
;
A
#
# COMPACT_ATOMS: atom_id res chain seq x y z
N MET A 1 32.63 -8.99 72.14
CA MET A 1 34.07 -8.94 71.81
C MET A 1 34.13 -8.67 70.32
N PHE A 2 34.29 -7.41 69.90
CA PHE A 2 35.60 -6.87 69.53
C PHE A 2 36.26 -7.77 68.45
N LYS A 3 36.74 -7.31 67.31
CA LYS A 3 37.02 -5.98 66.75
C LYS A 3 37.75 -6.36 65.44
N PHE A 4 37.59 -5.56 64.38
CA PHE A 4 38.60 -5.30 63.35
C PHE A 4 38.91 -6.50 62.44
N ILE A 5 38.67 -6.44 61.14
CA ILE A 5 39.42 -5.60 60.19
C ILE A 5 38.47 -5.16 59.07
N TYR A 6 38.07 -3.88 59.10
CA TYR A 6 37.65 -3.15 57.90
C TYR A 6 38.01 -1.67 58.10
N LEU A 7 39.31 -1.42 58.07
CA LEU A 7 39.92 -0.09 58.04
C LEU A 7 41.27 -0.23 57.32
N PHE A 8 41.30 0.06 56.02
CA PHE A 8 42.24 1.01 55.40
C PHE A 8 42.15 0.93 53.87
N LEU A 9 41.17 1.64 53.32
CA LEU A 9 41.37 2.49 52.15
C LEU A 9 40.31 3.59 52.17
N ILE A 10 40.49 4.48 53.16
CA ILE A 10 40.06 5.87 53.08
C ILE A 10 40.94 6.51 52.00
N ILE A 11 40.40 6.64 50.79
CA ILE A 11 40.74 7.71 49.84
C ILE A 11 39.41 8.25 49.32
N PHE A 12 39.05 9.43 49.83
CA PHE A 12 38.23 10.46 49.16
C PHE A 12 36.99 9.99 48.37
N ILE A 13 35.84 9.98 49.03
CA ILE A 13 34.71 10.74 48.47
C ILE A 13 34.37 11.78 49.51
N LEU A 14 35.09 12.90 49.42
CA LEU A 14 34.50 14.19 49.75
C LEU A 14 33.11 14.19 49.11
N LYS A 15 32.07 14.25 49.94
CA LYS A 15 30.78 14.77 49.52
C LYS A 15 31.08 16.23 49.16
N VAL A 16 31.61 16.46 47.96
CA VAL A 16 31.79 17.79 47.40
C VAL A 16 30.38 18.32 47.36
N LYS A 17 30.05 19.17 48.34
CA LYS A 17 28.94 20.10 48.26
C LYS A 17 29.17 20.84 46.95
N SER A 18 28.45 20.43 45.93
CA SER A 18 28.54 21.06 44.63
C SER A 18 27.45 22.13 44.66
N ASP A 19 27.85 23.31 45.11
CA ASP A 19 26.96 24.47 45.16
C ASP A 19 26.45 24.75 43.73
N LEU A 20 25.20 25.21 43.61
CA LEU A 20 24.62 25.62 42.33
C LEU A 20 25.36 26.83 41.79
N GLU A 21 25.30 27.04 40.47
CA GLU A 21 25.66 28.33 39.89
C GLU A 21 24.87 29.44 40.60
N SER A 22 25.53 30.55 40.90
CA SER A 22 25.02 31.61 41.77
C SER A 22 23.68 32.20 41.31
N GLY A 23 23.49 32.40 40.01
CA GLY A 23 22.25 32.88 39.42
C GLY A 23 21.12 31.85 39.48
N GLU A 24 21.42 30.59 39.23
CA GLU A 24 20.45 29.48 39.36
C GLU A 24 19.97 29.33 40.81
N GLU A 25 20.87 29.42 41.80
CA GLU A 25 20.52 29.38 43.22
C GLU A 25 19.62 30.56 43.63
N GLU A 26 19.92 31.78 43.14
CA GLU A 26 19.09 32.97 43.40
C GLU A 26 17.69 32.85 42.79
N ASN A 27 17.60 32.36 41.55
CA ASN A 27 16.33 32.10 40.87
C ASN A 27 15.48 31.09 41.65
N LEU A 28 16.09 30.00 42.12
CA LEU A 28 15.38 28.97 42.89
C LEU A 28 14.89 29.50 44.25
N LYS A 29 15.73 30.30 44.95
CA LYS A 29 15.33 30.95 46.21
C LYS A 29 14.14 31.87 46.01
N LYS A 30 14.14 32.67 44.95
CA LYS A 30 13.05 33.60 44.64
C LYS A 30 11.76 32.86 44.31
N LEU A 31 11.84 31.79 43.52
CA LEU A 31 10.69 30.93 43.22
C LEU A 31 10.12 30.27 44.49
N PHE A 32 10.99 29.71 45.33
CA PHE A 32 10.57 29.08 46.59
C PHE A 32 9.96 30.07 47.57
N GLN A 33 10.47 31.30 47.60
CA GLN A 33 9.89 32.38 48.39
C GLN A 33 8.47 32.74 47.91
N ASN A 34 8.24 32.81 46.59
CA ASN A 34 6.90 33.05 46.03
C ASN A 34 5.92 31.90 46.33
N LEU A 35 6.43 30.68 46.48
CA LEU A 35 5.64 29.47 46.75
C LEU A 35 5.49 29.14 48.25
N ASP A 36 5.98 30.01 49.14
CA ASP A 36 6.01 29.80 50.61
C ASP A 36 6.71 28.50 51.05
N PHE A 37 7.66 28.01 50.27
CA PHE A 37 8.45 26.82 50.65
C PHE A 37 9.51 27.19 51.68
N GLN A 38 9.67 26.36 52.71
CA GLN A 38 10.72 26.60 53.71
C GLN A 38 12.12 26.45 53.07
N SER A 39 12.85 27.56 52.95
CA SER A 39 14.17 27.61 52.35
C SER A 39 15.23 27.04 53.29
N GLY A 40 15.49 25.73 53.18
CA GLY A 40 16.68 25.09 53.72
C GLY A 40 17.93 25.34 52.85
N GLN A 41 19.02 24.64 53.13
CA GLN A 41 20.23 24.67 52.29
C GLN A 41 19.92 24.00 50.93
N ILE A 42 19.99 24.76 49.84
CA ILE A 42 19.67 24.31 48.48
C ILE A 42 20.89 23.58 47.92
N ASN A 43 20.79 22.27 47.78
CA ASN A 43 21.83 21.43 47.17
C ASN A 43 21.25 20.69 45.96
N CYS A 44 22.10 20.33 45.00
CA CYS A 44 21.67 19.48 43.89
C CYS A 44 21.16 18.11 44.36
N ASN A 45 20.10 17.61 43.71
CA ASN A 45 19.37 16.39 44.08
C ASN A 45 18.66 16.48 45.43
N LEU A 46 18.01 17.62 45.70
CA LEU A 46 17.16 17.77 46.86
C LEU A 46 15.74 17.30 46.55
N THR A 47 15.23 16.40 47.39
CA THR A 47 13.86 15.87 47.32
C THR A 47 13.13 16.22 48.59
N ASN A 48 11.95 16.83 48.46
CA ASN A 48 10.99 17.04 49.54
C ASN A 48 9.57 16.68 49.06
N LEU A 49 8.59 16.68 49.96
CA LEU A 49 7.18 16.44 49.66
C LEU A 49 6.56 17.53 48.76
N GLU A 50 7.17 18.71 48.71
CA GLU A 50 6.65 19.88 48.00
C GLU A 50 7.39 20.21 46.71
N TYR A 51 8.63 19.73 46.55
CA TYR A 51 9.42 19.97 45.34
C TYR A 51 10.55 18.93 45.19
N TYR A 52 10.97 18.73 43.96
CA TYR A 52 12.13 17.93 43.59
C TYR A 52 12.87 18.62 42.44
N PHE A 53 14.19 18.68 42.52
CA PHE A 53 15.00 19.10 41.37
C PHE A 53 16.30 18.32 41.27
N ASN A 54 16.73 18.13 40.03
CA ASN A 54 17.99 17.48 39.66
C ASN A 54 18.86 18.51 38.93
N CYS A 55 20.18 18.38 39.06
CA CYS A 55 21.13 19.25 38.40
C CYS A 55 22.02 18.50 37.40
N ILE A 56 22.53 19.22 36.42
CA ILE A 56 23.61 18.81 35.53
C ILE A 56 24.87 19.63 35.82
N LYS A 57 26.04 19.03 35.66
CA LYS A 57 27.32 19.74 35.82
C LYS A 57 27.90 20.09 34.45
N ILE A 58 28.09 21.39 34.19
CA ILE A 58 28.64 21.92 32.93
C ILE A 58 29.83 22.82 33.28
N SER A 59 30.99 22.56 32.67
CA SER A 59 32.22 23.35 32.86
C SER A 59 32.66 23.57 34.32
N GLY A 60 32.25 22.68 35.23
CA GLY A 60 32.61 22.78 36.65
C GLY A 60 31.49 23.28 37.57
N GLU A 61 30.43 23.88 37.02
CA GLU A 61 29.29 24.46 37.76
C GLU A 61 28.04 23.59 37.61
N ASN A 62 27.10 23.68 38.57
CA ASN A 62 25.86 22.92 38.54
C ASN A 62 24.66 23.79 38.16
N TYR A 63 23.86 23.30 37.22
CA TYR A 63 22.66 23.93 36.70
C TYR A 63 21.45 23.02 36.90
N VAL A 64 20.27 23.57 37.15
CA VAL A 64 19.00 22.85 37.27
C VAL A 64 18.62 22.26 35.91
N LEU A 65 18.51 20.93 35.85
CA LEU A 65 18.12 20.18 34.66
C LEU A 65 16.62 19.88 34.65
N SER A 66 16.07 19.47 35.79
CA SER A 66 14.65 19.14 35.92
C SER A 66 14.07 19.70 37.20
N LEU A 67 12.88 20.29 37.13
CA LEU A 67 12.16 20.87 38.26
C LEU A 67 10.75 20.29 38.37
N LYS A 68 10.40 19.76 39.54
CA LYS A 68 9.05 19.29 39.87
C LYS A 68 8.54 20.04 41.09
N LEU A 69 7.35 20.62 41.01
CA LEU A 69 6.75 21.45 42.05
C LEU A 69 5.35 20.92 42.40
N ASN A 70 5.06 20.74 43.69
CA ASN A 70 3.74 20.43 44.20
C ASN A 70 3.21 21.61 45.02
N ILE A 71 2.31 22.38 44.41
CA ILE A 71 1.93 23.70 44.89
C ILE A 71 0.64 23.61 45.68
N LYS A 72 0.73 23.91 46.97
CA LYS A 72 -0.44 23.91 47.86
C LYS A 72 -1.11 25.28 47.95
N ASN A 73 -0.34 26.36 47.81
CA ASN A 73 -0.85 27.73 47.92
C ASN A 73 -1.60 28.19 46.64
N SER A 74 -2.14 29.41 46.65
CA SER A 74 -2.89 30.00 45.55
C SER A 74 -2.02 30.80 44.57
N TYR A 75 -0.69 30.69 44.66
CA TYR A 75 0.20 31.40 43.76
C TYR A 75 0.02 30.91 42.32
N THR A 76 0.03 31.84 41.37
CA THR A 76 -0.05 31.54 39.94
C THR A 76 1.34 31.64 39.34
N ILE A 77 1.88 30.52 38.86
CA ILE A 77 3.20 30.50 38.21
C ILE A 77 3.13 31.23 36.88
N LEU A 78 4.06 32.16 36.69
CA LEU A 78 4.25 32.94 35.46
C LEU A 78 5.39 32.36 34.62
N ALA A 79 5.40 32.63 33.31
CA ALA A 79 6.54 32.30 32.47
C ALA A 79 7.86 32.88 33.00
N SER A 80 7.80 34.12 33.52
CA SER A 80 8.95 34.83 34.09
C SER A 80 9.53 34.19 35.34
N ASP A 81 8.81 33.27 35.99
CA ASP A 81 9.32 32.51 37.13
C ASP A 81 10.24 31.36 36.69
N ILE A 82 10.13 30.97 35.42
CA ILE A 82 10.73 29.75 34.85
C ILE A 82 11.76 30.09 33.76
N ASP A 83 11.55 31.14 32.96
CA ASP A 83 12.43 31.55 31.85
C ASP A 83 13.85 31.94 32.27
N LYS A 84 14.07 32.17 33.57
CA LYS A 84 15.38 32.47 34.14
C LYS A 84 16.32 31.26 34.22
N PHE A 85 15.79 30.03 34.13
CA PHE A 85 16.62 28.82 34.17
C PHE A 85 17.26 28.55 32.80
N SER A 86 18.59 28.46 32.80
CA SER A 86 19.37 28.50 31.56
C SER A 86 19.49 27.14 30.87
N ASN A 87 19.48 26.06 31.65
CA ASN A 87 19.72 24.69 31.18
C ASN A 87 18.61 23.70 31.59
N MET A 88 17.47 24.20 32.06
CA MET A 88 16.38 23.34 32.49
C MET A 88 15.66 22.75 31.27
N GLU A 89 15.64 21.43 31.18
CA GLU A 89 15.02 20.67 30.09
C GLU A 89 13.60 20.18 30.42
N GLN A 90 13.30 19.98 31.71
CA GLN A 90 12.03 19.41 32.16
C GLN A 90 11.39 20.20 33.31
N LEU A 91 10.09 20.50 33.16
CA LEU A 91 9.27 21.12 34.20
C LEU A 91 8.02 20.27 34.48
N SER A 92 7.70 20.03 35.75
CA SER A 92 6.46 19.39 36.17
C SER A 92 5.78 20.20 37.28
N LEU A 93 4.52 20.55 37.07
CA LEU A 93 3.72 21.37 37.97
C LEU A 93 2.51 20.57 38.45
N THR A 94 2.46 20.27 39.74
CA THR A 94 1.38 19.54 40.39
C THR A 94 0.55 20.48 41.27
N ASN A 95 -0.79 20.39 41.18
CA ASN A 95 -1.74 21.22 41.95
C ASN A 95 -1.54 22.74 41.74
N ALA A 96 -0.93 23.11 40.61
CA ALA A 96 -0.52 24.48 40.32
C ALA A 96 -1.65 25.31 39.69
N SER A 97 -1.73 26.59 40.04
CA SER A 97 -2.36 27.60 39.19
C SER A 97 -1.31 28.12 38.23
N VAL A 98 -1.58 28.11 36.92
CA VAL A 98 -0.62 28.51 35.88
C VAL A 98 -1.20 29.62 35.03
N SER A 99 -0.35 30.59 34.70
CA SER A 99 -0.71 31.70 33.82
C SER A 99 -0.77 31.25 32.37
N SER A 100 -1.62 31.90 31.57
CA SER A 100 -1.76 31.65 30.12
C SER A 100 -0.49 31.91 29.30
N ASP A 101 0.51 32.60 29.88
CA ASP A 101 1.80 32.85 29.24
C ASP A 101 2.85 31.77 29.52
N ILE A 102 2.60 30.80 30.40
CA ILE A 102 3.58 29.78 30.82
C ILE A 102 4.13 28.95 29.65
N LEU A 103 3.42 28.84 28.53
CA LEU A 103 3.93 28.17 27.34
C LEU A 103 4.74 29.10 26.41
N LYS A 104 4.76 30.41 26.66
CA LYS A 104 5.42 31.45 25.84
C LYS A 104 6.77 31.91 26.36
N GLY A 105 7.23 31.39 27.50
CA GLY A 105 8.49 31.84 28.09
C GLY A 105 9.64 31.74 27.08
N ASP A 106 10.59 32.66 27.20
CA ASP A 106 11.82 32.65 26.40
C ASP A 106 12.79 31.58 26.96
N TYR A 107 12.34 30.33 26.86
CA TYR A 107 13.03 29.17 27.39
C TYR A 107 14.21 28.81 26.48
N LYS A 108 15.40 28.75 27.08
CA LYS A 108 16.61 28.37 26.34
C LYS A 108 16.66 26.87 26.00
N SER A 109 16.29 26.02 26.96
CA SER A 109 16.48 24.56 26.85
C SER A 109 15.25 23.72 27.23
N LEU A 110 14.16 24.36 27.66
CA LEU A 110 12.98 23.63 28.17
C LEU A 110 12.27 22.90 27.02
N SER A 111 12.36 21.57 27.03
CA SER A 111 11.82 20.71 25.98
C SER A 111 10.56 19.95 26.39
N SER A 112 10.34 19.77 27.70
CA SER A 112 9.21 19.00 28.23
C SER A 112 8.54 19.72 29.40
N ILE A 113 7.21 19.86 29.32
CA ILE A 113 6.37 20.42 30.39
C ILE A 113 5.24 19.46 30.73
N SER A 114 5.01 19.27 32.03
CA SER A 114 3.95 18.43 32.59
C SER A 114 3.08 19.23 33.57
N PHE A 115 1.76 19.15 33.41
CA PHE A 115 0.77 19.68 34.34
C PHE A 115 -0.03 18.52 34.95
N ILE A 116 -0.03 18.40 36.28
CA ILE A 116 -0.72 17.31 37.00
C ILE A 116 -1.72 17.93 37.97
N ASN A 117 -3.00 17.60 37.81
CA ASN A 117 -4.12 18.19 38.56
C ASN A 117 -4.03 19.72 38.68
N PRO A 118 -3.88 20.44 37.56
CA PRO A 118 -3.78 21.89 37.59
C PRO A 118 -5.08 22.50 38.10
N LYS A 119 -4.97 23.57 38.90
CA LYS A 119 -6.13 24.29 39.46
C LYS A 119 -6.90 25.06 38.38
N ASN A 120 -6.22 25.44 37.30
CA ASN A 120 -6.78 26.12 36.13
C ASN A 120 -5.87 25.88 34.91
N ILE A 121 -6.45 25.60 33.73
CA ILE A 121 -5.75 25.47 32.43
C ILE A 121 -6.34 26.42 31.36
N ASN A 122 -7.33 27.24 31.69
CA ASN A 122 -8.03 28.04 30.70
C ASN A 122 -7.08 28.98 29.94
N ASN A 123 -7.23 29.02 28.63
CA ASN A 123 -6.46 29.81 27.68
C ASN A 123 -4.97 29.45 27.59
N LEU A 124 -4.55 28.28 28.08
CA LEU A 124 -3.14 27.84 28.02
C LEU A 124 -2.62 27.78 26.58
N PHE A 125 -3.48 27.42 25.62
CA PHE A 125 -3.16 27.28 24.19
C PHE A 125 -3.72 28.41 23.32
N SER A 126 -4.22 29.50 23.92
CA SER A 126 -4.79 30.65 23.22
C SER A 126 -3.80 31.44 22.34
N SER A 127 -2.54 31.01 22.27
CA SER A 127 -1.44 31.79 21.71
C SER A 127 -0.19 30.92 21.44
N SER A 128 0.86 31.51 20.85
CA SER A 128 2.06 30.80 20.38
C SER A 128 2.87 30.16 21.50
N VAL A 129 3.14 28.87 21.42
CA VAL A 129 4.04 28.16 22.35
C VAL A 129 5.50 28.40 21.96
N SER A 130 6.40 28.41 22.95
CA SER A 130 7.83 28.52 22.75
C SER A 130 8.38 27.37 21.91
N SER A 131 9.23 27.70 20.95
CA SER A 131 9.81 26.73 20.00
C SER A 131 10.71 25.69 20.66
N SER A 132 11.18 25.92 21.89
CA SER A 132 11.97 24.94 22.62
C SER A 132 11.13 23.77 23.11
N ILE A 133 9.84 23.99 23.38
CA ILE A 133 8.93 22.98 23.95
C ILE A 133 8.48 22.05 22.84
N THR A 134 8.81 20.77 23.00
CA THR A 134 8.46 19.70 22.05
C THR A 134 7.51 18.67 22.67
N ASN A 135 7.45 18.57 24.00
CA ASN A 135 6.62 17.62 24.72
C ASN A 135 5.71 18.31 25.74
N ILE A 136 4.41 18.02 25.67
CA ILE A 136 3.44 18.50 26.65
C ILE A 136 2.64 17.31 27.21
N PHE A 137 2.58 17.23 28.53
CA PHE A 137 1.76 16.28 29.27
C PHE A 137 0.77 17.00 30.17
N ILE A 138 -0.50 16.63 30.11
CA ILE A 138 -1.57 17.18 30.95
C ILE A 138 -2.35 16.02 31.55
N GLU A 139 -2.39 15.94 32.87
CA GLU A 139 -3.29 15.06 33.62
C GLU A 139 -4.22 15.92 34.48
N SER A 140 -5.53 15.77 34.30
CA SER A 140 -6.53 16.62 34.94
C SER A 140 -7.77 15.85 35.37
N GLU A 141 -8.20 16.07 36.61
CA GLU A 141 -9.52 15.65 37.09
C GLU A 141 -10.64 16.62 36.69
N LEU A 142 -10.30 17.85 36.30
CA LEU A 142 -11.25 18.84 35.80
C LEU A 142 -11.69 18.49 34.38
N SER A 143 -12.96 18.76 34.06
CA SER A 143 -13.46 18.70 32.69
C SER A 143 -12.93 19.89 31.89
N ILE A 144 -12.19 19.63 30.81
CA ILE A 144 -11.50 20.65 30.00
C ILE A 144 -12.14 20.76 28.61
N ASP A 145 -12.31 21.99 28.13
CA ASP A 145 -12.67 22.25 26.74
C ASP A 145 -11.42 22.13 25.85
N PHE A 146 -11.36 21.04 25.09
CA PHE A 146 -10.23 20.76 24.19
C PHE A 146 -10.21 21.65 22.94
N SER A 147 -11.26 22.44 22.68
CA SER A 147 -11.30 23.33 21.53
C SER A 147 -10.24 24.44 21.59
N GLU A 148 -9.76 24.81 22.79
CA GLU A 148 -8.68 25.80 22.96
C GLU A 148 -7.39 25.44 22.20
N PHE A 149 -7.12 24.16 21.98
CA PHE A 149 -5.94 23.68 21.25
C PHE A 149 -5.97 24.04 19.76
N SER A 150 -7.16 24.22 19.19
CA SER A 150 -7.34 24.59 17.77
C SER A 150 -6.89 26.02 17.46
N ASN A 151 -6.83 26.89 18.48
CA ASN A 151 -6.42 28.29 18.35
C ASN A 151 -4.88 28.46 18.32
N SER A 152 -4.12 27.40 18.56
CA SER A 152 -2.66 27.47 18.56
C SER A 152 -2.09 27.28 17.15
N THR A 153 -1.25 28.22 16.69
CA THR A 153 -0.40 28.05 15.51
C THR A 153 0.95 27.56 15.98
N ASN A 154 1.21 26.25 15.96
CA ASN A 154 2.38 25.68 16.62
C ASN A 154 3.11 24.64 15.78
N ASN A 155 4.40 24.90 15.55
CA ASN A 155 5.27 24.08 14.70
C ASN A 155 6.39 23.36 15.49
N SER A 156 6.39 23.36 16.84
CA SER A 156 7.45 22.71 17.64
C SER A 156 7.01 21.47 18.42
N ILE A 157 5.71 21.31 18.72
CA ILE A 157 5.24 20.19 19.54
C ILE A 157 5.27 18.89 18.73
N LEU A 158 6.10 17.95 19.18
CA LEU A 158 6.23 16.59 18.66
C LEU A 158 5.25 15.63 19.35
N ASN A 159 5.06 15.79 20.68
CA ASN A 159 4.25 14.89 21.50
C ASN A 159 3.27 15.68 22.38
N LEU A 160 1.98 15.39 22.23
CA LEU A 160 0.91 15.93 23.06
C LEU A 160 0.16 14.80 23.77
N ASN A 161 0.20 14.79 25.09
CA ASN A 161 -0.50 13.80 25.91
C ASN A 161 -1.46 14.49 26.86
N PHE A 162 -2.73 14.10 26.78
CA PHE A 162 -3.79 14.53 27.66
C PHE A 162 -4.45 13.31 28.28
N LYS A 163 -4.61 13.34 29.61
CA LYS A 163 -5.36 12.35 30.38
C LYS A 163 -6.35 13.04 31.29
N GLY A 164 -7.64 12.77 31.11
CA GLY A 164 -8.70 13.39 31.91
C GLY A 164 -9.99 13.55 31.13
N LYS A 165 -11.00 14.13 31.79
CA LYS A 165 -12.32 14.33 31.18
C LYS A 165 -12.29 15.51 30.22
N LEU A 166 -12.76 15.30 28.99
CA LEU A 166 -12.98 16.37 28.01
C LEU A 166 -14.47 16.71 27.96
N SER A 167 -14.78 18.00 27.90
CA SER A 167 -16.15 18.49 27.73
C SER A 167 -16.62 18.30 26.29
N LYS A 168 -17.94 18.37 26.09
CA LYS A 168 -18.53 18.26 24.75
C LYS A 168 -18.07 19.42 23.86
N PRO A 169 -17.45 19.14 22.70
CA PRO A 169 -17.03 20.19 21.79
C PRO A 169 -18.21 20.82 21.05
N ASN A 170 -18.10 22.11 20.74
CA ASN A 170 -19.12 22.86 19.98
C ASN A 170 -18.90 22.77 18.46
N SER A 171 -17.70 22.39 18.02
CA SER A 171 -17.30 22.23 16.62
C SER A 171 -16.19 21.19 16.51
N ILE A 172 -15.90 20.73 15.30
CA ILE A 172 -14.74 19.84 15.05
C ILE A 172 -13.47 20.58 15.47
N ILE A 173 -12.63 19.93 16.27
CA ILE A 173 -11.38 20.50 16.77
C ILE A 173 -10.30 20.25 15.73
N ASN A 174 -9.82 21.34 15.14
CA ASN A 174 -8.82 21.25 14.08
C ASN A 174 -7.40 21.32 14.63
N LEU A 175 -6.65 20.22 14.53
CA LEU A 175 -5.25 20.09 14.92
C LEU A 175 -4.30 20.06 13.71
N THR A 176 -4.77 20.32 12.49
CA THR A 176 -3.92 20.30 11.28
C THR A 176 -2.80 21.34 11.33
N ASN A 177 -2.93 22.37 12.19
CA ASN A 177 -1.92 23.40 12.39
C ASN A 177 -0.66 22.88 13.10
N PHE A 178 -0.71 21.72 13.75
CA PHE A 178 0.45 21.11 14.41
C PHE A 178 1.32 20.38 13.39
N SER A 179 2.15 21.12 12.67
CA SER A 179 2.84 20.63 11.45
C SER A 179 3.94 19.59 11.69
N VAL A 180 4.34 19.35 12.94
CA VAL A 180 5.39 18.38 13.31
C VAL A 180 4.92 17.35 14.34
N LEU A 181 3.64 17.36 14.71
CA LEU A 181 3.11 16.45 15.72
C LEU A 181 3.17 15.01 15.21
N GLU A 182 3.88 14.16 15.95
CA GLU A 182 4.05 12.74 15.64
C GLU A 182 3.21 11.84 16.56
N THR A 183 3.00 12.26 17.82
CA THR A 183 2.23 11.50 18.81
C THR A 183 1.15 12.36 19.48
N LEU A 184 -0.08 11.85 19.47
CA LEU A 184 -1.22 12.43 20.18
C LEU A 184 -1.89 11.36 21.03
N ILE A 185 -1.97 11.60 22.35
CA ILE A 185 -2.64 10.72 23.30
C ILE A 185 -3.75 11.48 23.99
N LEU A 186 -4.98 11.00 23.85
CA LEU A 186 -6.17 11.49 24.53
C LEU A 186 -6.78 10.33 25.34
N ALA A 187 -6.46 10.29 26.63
CA ALA A 187 -6.90 9.22 27.53
C ALA A 187 -8.00 9.69 28.48
N ASP A 188 -8.93 8.79 28.79
CA ASP A 188 -10.03 9.00 29.73
C ASP A 188 -10.97 10.17 29.37
N VAL A 189 -11.17 10.44 28.06
CA VAL A 189 -11.83 11.64 27.53
C VAL A 189 -13.30 11.83 27.92
N SER A 190 -13.92 10.80 28.48
CA SER A 190 -15.34 10.72 28.84
C SER A 190 -16.30 10.61 27.65
N ASN A 191 -17.53 10.18 27.94
CA ASN A 191 -18.60 10.02 26.95
C ASN A 191 -19.09 11.34 26.34
N ASP A 192 -18.75 12.48 26.95
CA ASP A 192 -19.19 13.79 26.48
C ASP A 192 -18.35 14.28 25.29
N PHE A 193 -17.15 13.74 25.07
CA PHE A 193 -16.25 14.11 23.98
C PHE A 193 -16.68 13.51 22.63
N ILE A 194 -17.82 13.97 22.12
CA ILE A 194 -18.43 13.51 20.88
C ILE A 194 -19.18 14.65 20.19
N LEU A 195 -19.14 14.70 18.86
CA LEU A 195 -19.91 15.66 18.06
C LEU A 195 -20.63 14.93 16.93
N ASN A 196 -21.96 15.04 16.86
CA ASN A 196 -22.79 14.39 15.84
C ASN A 196 -22.51 12.87 15.67
N GLU A 197 -22.26 12.17 16.78
CA GLU A 197 -21.91 10.74 16.81
C GLU A 197 -20.53 10.40 16.20
N GLU A 198 -19.71 11.40 15.91
CA GLU A 198 -18.37 11.28 15.34
C GLU A 198 -17.24 11.66 16.32
N VAL A 199 -16.02 11.21 15.99
CA VAL A 199 -14.79 11.63 16.66
C VAL A 199 -14.50 13.09 16.28
N PRO A 200 -14.52 14.04 17.23
CA PRO A 200 -14.57 15.48 16.92
C PRO A 200 -13.20 16.10 16.63
N LEU A 201 -12.36 15.44 15.81
CA LEU A 201 -10.96 15.82 15.57
C LEU A 201 -10.63 15.83 14.08
N ASN A 202 -9.88 16.84 13.64
CA ASN A 202 -9.09 16.79 12.41
C ASN A 202 -7.61 16.71 12.78
N LEU A 203 -6.92 15.67 12.33
CA LEU A 203 -5.54 15.40 12.73
C LEU A 203 -4.53 15.88 11.66
N PRO A 204 -3.30 16.24 12.08
CA PRO A 204 -2.23 16.57 11.14
C PRO A 204 -1.70 15.31 10.42
N GLN A 205 -1.28 15.50 9.17
CA GLN A 205 -0.76 14.42 8.31
C GLN A 205 0.59 13.84 8.77
N THR A 206 1.27 14.47 9.73
CA THR A 206 2.52 14.00 10.32
C THR A 206 2.34 13.01 11.46
N LEU A 207 1.09 12.84 11.93
CA LEU A 207 0.80 12.00 13.08
C LEU A 207 1.02 10.51 12.74
N LYS A 208 1.87 9.85 13.53
CA LYS A 208 2.18 8.43 13.41
C LYS A 208 1.51 7.59 14.49
N ASN A 209 1.40 8.15 15.70
CA ASN A 209 0.87 7.47 16.87
C ASN A 209 -0.37 8.22 17.40
N PHE A 210 -1.50 7.53 17.45
CA PHE A 210 -2.74 8.10 17.98
C PHE A 210 -3.40 7.19 19.01
N THR A 211 -3.69 7.76 20.18
CA THR A 211 -4.46 7.10 21.23
C THR A 211 -5.69 7.91 21.56
N LEU A 212 -6.85 7.25 21.59
CA LEU A 212 -8.11 7.78 22.07
C LEU A 212 -8.76 6.74 22.99
N SER A 213 -9.00 7.07 24.25
CA SER A 213 -9.62 6.12 25.19
C SER A 213 -10.64 6.75 26.12
N GLY A 214 -11.59 5.93 26.58
CA GLY A 214 -12.60 6.31 27.57
C GLY A 214 -13.76 7.15 27.00
N GLY A 215 -13.95 7.17 25.68
CA GLY A 215 -15.05 7.84 25.01
C GLY A 215 -16.22 6.91 24.66
N LYS A 216 -17.15 7.42 23.83
CA LYS A 216 -18.28 6.64 23.29
C LYS A 216 -18.46 6.97 21.81
N PHE A 217 -18.04 6.09 20.90
CA PHE A 217 -18.09 6.34 19.45
C PHE A 217 -18.83 5.23 18.70
N SER A 218 -19.51 5.59 17.60
CA SER A 218 -20.14 4.60 16.71
C SER A 218 -19.09 3.87 15.85
N GLY A 219 -19.40 2.63 15.44
CA GLY A 219 -18.51 1.83 14.60
C GLY A 219 -18.19 2.47 13.25
N SER A 220 -19.21 3.03 12.58
CA SER A 220 -19.06 3.73 11.30
C SER A 220 -18.22 5.00 11.43
N ALA A 221 -18.43 5.80 12.48
CA ALA A 221 -17.65 7.01 12.70
C ALA A 221 -16.18 6.68 13.00
N ALA A 222 -15.92 5.70 13.87
CA ALA A 222 -14.56 5.26 14.15
C ALA A 222 -13.87 4.76 12.87
N LYS A 223 -14.55 3.93 12.07
CA LYS A 223 -14.02 3.43 10.79
C LYS A 223 -13.71 4.55 9.79
N ASN A 224 -14.66 5.47 9.57
CA ASN A 224 -14.48 6.61 8.66
C ASN A 224 -13.34 7.52 9.11
N PHE A 225 -13.26 7.81 10.40
CA PHE A 225 -12.19 8.60 10.99
C PHE A 225 -10.82 7.98 10.68
N LEU A 226 -10.69 6.66 10.75
CA LEU A 226 -9.44 5.98 10.48
C LEU A 226 -9.05 5.98 9.01
N TYR A 227 -10.00 5.75 8.10
CA TYR A 227 -9.70 5.80 6.67
C TYR A 227 -9.33 7.21 6.19
N ASN A 228 -9.86 8.25 6.84
CA ASN A 228 -9.45 9.63 6.58
C ASN A 228 -8.05 9.96 7.13
N ASN A 229 -7.49 9.11 7.99
CA ASN A 229 -6.19 9.30 8.65
C ASN A 229 -5.25 8.09 8.42
N SER A 230 -5.16 7.61 7.17
CA SER A 230 -4.43 6.39 6.79
C SER A 230 -2.91 6.40 7.04
N LYS A 231 -2.31 7.53 7.41
CA LYS A 231 -0.87 7.64 7.74
C LYS A 231 -0.51 7.23 9.16
N ILE A 232 -1.51 7.02 10.02
CA ILE A 232 -1.28 6.57 11.40
C ILE A 232 -0.78 5.13 11.37
N GLU A 233 0.44 4.91 11.86
CA GLU A 233 1.04 3.57 11.93
C GLU A 233 0.62 2.80 13.19
N SER A 234 0.38 3.53 14.29
CA SER A 234 0.01 2.96 15.60
C SER A 234 -1.26 3.61 16.13
N LEU A 235 -2.29 2.80 16.30
CA LEU A 235 -3.62 3.24 16.73
C LEU A 235 -4.08 2.51 17.99
N VAL A 236 -4.59 3.27 18.96
CA VAL A 236 -5.13 2.76 20.22
C VAL A 236 -6.52 3.35 20.49
N PHE A 237 -7.57 2.55 20.29
CA PHE A 237 -8.98 2.86 20.55
C PHE A 237 -9.55 1.98 21.66
N VAL A 238 -9.08 2.19 22.89
CA VAL A 238 -9.42 1.30 24.03
C VAL A 238 -10.53 1.92 24.89
N HIS A 239 -11.43 1.10 25.44
CA HIS A 239 -12.52 1.56 26.32
C HIS A 239 -13.46 2.61 25.69
N ASN A 240 -13.74 2.51 24.38
CA ASN A 240 -14.55 3.51 23.66
C ASN A 240 -16.00 3.06 23.38
N SER A 241 -16.40 1.90 23.92
CA SER A 241 -17.73 1.31 23.70
C SER A 241 -18.11 1.15 22.21
N ILE A 242 -17.13 1.01 21.32
CA ILE A 242 -17.35 0.91 19.86
C ILE A 242 -17.99 -0.44 19.53
N GLU A 243 -19.12 -0.41 18.86
CA GLU A 243 -19.81 -1.60 18.34
C GLU A 243 -19.74 -1.59 16.81
N SER A 244 -19.09 -2.60 16.23
CA SER A 244 -18.87 -2.71 14.79
C SER A 244 -18.55 -4.15 14.39
N ASN A 245 -18.88 -4.52 13.16
CA ASN A 245 -18.34 -5.73 12.54
C ASN A 245 -16.87 -5.49 12.16
N PHE A 246 -15.96 -6.31 12.69
CA PHE A 246 -14.53 -6.21 12.42
C PHE A 246 -14.12 -6.74 11.03
N GLU A 247 -14.94 -7.57 10.40
CA GLU A 247 -14.68 -8.04 9.02
C GLU A 247 -14.74 -6.91 7.99
N GLU A 248 -15.49 -5.85 8.32
CA GLU A 248 -15.57 -4.67 7.49
C GLU A 248 -14.37 -3.73 7.67
N TRP A 249 -13.49 -4.02 8.63
CA TRP A 249 -12.27 -3.26 8.86
C TRP A 249 -11.12 -3.91 8.10
N ILE A 250 -10.55 -3.13 7.20
CA ILE A 250 -9.41 -3.53 6.38
C ILE A 250 -8.16 -2.87 6.96
N ASN A 251 -7.10 -3.66 7.08
CA ASN A 251 -5.79 -3.16 7.46
C ASN A 251 -5.25 -2.23 6.36
N VAL A 252 -5.05 -0.95 6.68
CA VAL A 252 -4.47 0.08 5.80
C VAL A 252 -3.01 0.35 6.17
N ASP A 253 -2.24 -0.72 6.36
CA ASP A 253 -0.83 -0.71 6.80
C ASP A 253 -0.58 -0.28 8.26
N PHE A 254 -1.53 -0.54 9.16
CA PHE A 254 -1.29 -0.39 10.59
C PHE A 254 -0.21 -1.36 11.06
N LYS A 255 0.83 -0.84 11.72
CA LYS A 255 1.85 -1.66 12.40
C LYS A 255 1.35 -2.14 13.77
N TYR A 256 0.54 -1.31 14.43
CA TYR A 256 -0.01 -1.58 15.75
C TYR A 256 -1.47 -1.13 15.83
N LEU A 257 -2.35 -2.01 16.28
CA LEU A 257 -3.76 -1.72 16.50
C LEU A 257 -4.22 -2.32 17.83
N ASP A 258 -4.65 -1.47 18.76
CA ASP A 258 -5.31 -1.89 19.99
C ASP A 258 -6.75 -1.35 20.03
N ILE A 259 -7.72 -2.25 19.93
CA ILE A 259 -9.16 -1.98 20.05
C ILE A 259 -9.77 -2.75 21.23
N SER A 260 -8.95 -3.08 22.23
CA SER A 260 -9.40 -3.83 23.39
C SER A 260 -10.49 -3.09 24.18
N ASN A 261 -11.30 -3.85 24.90
CA ASN A 261 -12.37 -3.33 25.77
C ASN A 261 -13.43 -2.50 25.00
N ASN A 262 -13.92 -3.05 23.90
CA ASN A 262 -15.02 -2.50 23.08
C ASN A 262 -16.11 -3.57 22.88
N LYS A 263 -16.90 -3.47 21.81
CA LYS A 263 -17.99 -4.39 21.45
C LYS A 263 -17.88 -4.86 20.00
N PHE A 264 -16.66 -5.03 19.48
CA PHE A 264 -16.46 -5.53 18.12
C PHE A 264 -16.91 -6.98 18.00
N PHE A 265 -17.56 -7.32 16.89
CA PHE A 265 -18.00 -8.69 16.57
C PHE A 265 -17.54 -9.09 15.15
N GLY A 266 -17.74 -10.34 14.76
CA GLY A 266 -17.24 -10.88 13.50
C GLY A 266 -15.92 -11.65 13.66
N SER A 267 -15.20 -11.88 12.57
CA SER A 267 -13.95 -12.63 12.54
C SER A 267 -12.71 -11.78 12.23
N VAL A 268 -11.52 -12.32 12.52
CA VAL A 268 -10.23 -11.68 12.21
C VAL A 268 -9.63 -12.35 10.97
N GLY A 269 -9.47 -11.58 9.89
CA GLY A 269 -8.88 -12.06 8.63
C GLY A 269 -7.34 -12.10 8.62
N ALA A 270 -6.77 -12.80 7.63
CA ALA A 270 -5.31 -12.92 7.45
C ALA A 270 -4.61 -11.61 7.04
N SER A 271 -5.34 -10.59 6.58
CA SER A 271 -4.81 -9.25 6.30
C SER A 271 -4.19 -8.57 7.53
N TRP A 272 -4.53 -9.04 8.73
CA TRP A 272 -4.02 -8.53 10.00
C TRP A 272 -2.72 -9.20 10.46
N CYS A 273 -2.21 -10.20 9.74
CA CYS A 273 -1.01 -10.94 10.15
C CYS A 273 0.26 -10.09 10.30
N ASN A 274 0.30 -8.91 9.67
CA ASN A 274 1.45 -8.00 9.71
C ASN A 274 1.30 -6.89 10.75
N THR A 275 0.30 -6.99 11.62
CA THR A 275 -0.04 -5.99 12.62
C THR A 275 0.05 -6.60 14.00
N ILE A 276 0.60 -5.85 14.96
CA ILE A 276 0.42 -6.16 16.38
C ILE A 276 -1.03 -5.81 16.73
N LEU A 277 -1.89 -6.83 16.72
CA LEU A 277 -3.33 -6.69 16.90
C LEU A 277 -3.75 -7.11 18.31
N ILE A 278 -4.32 -6.17 19.06
CA ILE A 278 -4.86 -6.38 20.41
C ILE A 278 -6.37 -6.14 20.38
N VAL A 279 -7.13 -7.20 20.66
CA VAL A 279 -8.61 -7.22 20.52
C VAL A 279 -9.31 -7.82 21.73
N SER A 280 -8.62 -7.95 22.86
CA SER A 280 -9.17 -8.51 24.09
C SER A 280 -10.39 -7.73 24.59
N ASN A 281 -11.28 -8.40 25.30
CA ASN A 281 -12.53 -7.84 25.84
C ASN A 281 -13.42 -7.23 24.75
N ASN A 282 -13.76 -8.02 23.73
CA ASN A 282 -14.73 -7.72 22.67
C ASN A 282 -15.76 -8.87 22.53
N ASN A 283 -16.43 -8.99 21.38
CA ASN A 283 -17.39 -10.04 21.03
C ASN A 283 -17.00 -10.78 19.74
N LEU A 284 -15.70 -10.85 19.42
CA LEU A 284 -15.19 -11.48 18.20
C LEU A 284 -15.28 -13.01 18.27
N GLY A 285 -15.35 -13.67 17.12
CA GLY A 285 -15.43 -15.13 17.03
C GLY A 285 -14.79 -15.70 15.76
N GLY A 286 -15.10 -16.96 15.47
CA GLY A 286 -14.55 -17.66 14.30
C GLY A 286 -13.14 -18.21 14.51
N VAL A 287 -12.45 -18.50 13.40
CA VAL A 287 -11.13 -19.12 13.38
C VAL A 287 -10.06 -18.03 13.25
N LEU A 288 -9.11 -17.96 14.19
CA LEU A 288 -7.96 -17.07 14.07
C LEU A 288 -6.97 -17.57 13.01
N PRO A 289 -6.35 -16.66 12.24
CA PRO A 289 -5.26 -16.98 11.31
C PRO A 289 -4.05 -17.65 12.00
N SER A 290 -3.36 -18.52 11.24
CA SER A 290 -2.21 -19.28 11.75
C SER A 290 -1.06 -18.41 12.25
N CYS A 291 -0.89 -17.23 11.64
CA CYS A 291 0.10 -16.24 12.03
C CYS A 291 -0.05 -15.76 13.48
N PHE A 292 -1.24 -15.86 14.08
CA PHE A 292 -1.45 -15.60 15.51
C PHE A 292 -1.40 -16.88 16.31
N THR A 293 -2.14 -17.92 15.89
CA THR A 293 -2.28 -19.15 16.68
C THR A 293 -0.96 -19.91 16.84
N CYS A 294 -0.05 -19.80 15.87
CA CYS A 294 1.29 -20.37 15.94
C CYS A 294 2.07 -19.87 17.17
N HIS A 295 1.80 -18.64 17.63
CA HIS A 295 2.60 -17.97 18.66
C HIS A 295 1.93 -17.89 20.04
N MET A 296 0.85 -18.65 20.25
CA MET A 296 0.04 -18.60 21.48
C MET A 296 0.71 -19.22 22.71
N ASN A 297 1.88 -19.88 22.58
CA ASN A 297 2.67 -20.25 23.76
C ASN A 297 3.25 -19.01 24.47
N ASN A 298 3.31 -17.86 23.80
CA ASN A 298 3.59 -16.59 24.44
C ASN A 298 2.31 -16.06 25.11
N VAL A 299 2.33 -15.96 26.44
CA VAL A 299 1.18 -15.52 27.26
C VAL A 299 0.70 -14.12 26.86
N THR A 300 1.60 -13.23 26.45
CA THR A 300 1.23 -11.88 26.01
C THR A 300 0.38 -11.92 24.74
N ILE A 301 0.82 -12.68 23.73
CA ILE A 301 0.08 -12.83 22.46
C ILE A 301 -1.26 -13.53 22.70
N TYR A 302 -1.27 -14.54 23.57
CA TYR A 302 -2.49 -15.22 23.97
C TYR A 302 -3.53 -14.27 24.59
N ASN A 303 -3.07 -13.37 25.47
CA ASN A 303 -3.95 -12.39 26.13
C ASN A 303 -4.46 -11.31 25.17
N TRP A 304 -3.81 -11.05 24.03
CA TRP A 304 -4.31 -10.11 23.03
C TRP A 304 -5.67 -10.52 22.44
N PHE A 305 -6.00 -11.81 22.45
CA PHE A 305 -7.20 -12.34 21.81
C PHE A 305 -8.18 -12.99 22.77
N LYS A 306 -7.69 -13.65 23.83
CA LYS A 306 -8.50 -14.59 24.63
C LYS A 306 -9.65 -13.95 25.38
N GLU A 307 -9.41 -12.87 26.12
CA GLU A 307 -10.40 -12.34 27.06
C GLU A 307 -11.60 -11.74 26.31
N GLY A 308 -12.83 -12.00 26.80
CA GLY A 308 -14.09 -11.51 26.23
C GLY A 308 -14.54 -12.11 24.88
N ASN A 309 -13.64 -12.64 24.07
CA ASN A 309 -13.94 -13.16 22.73
C ASN A 309 -14.30 -14.66 22.71
N GLN A 310 -14.81 -15.14 21.57
CA GLN A 310 -15.35 -16.50 21.34
C GLN A 310 -14.66 -17.21 20.16
N PHE A 311 -13.33 -17.07 20.03
CA PHE A 311 -12.57 -17.75 18.97
C PHE A 311 -12.53 -19.28 19.17
N THR A 312 -12.69 -20.03 18.08
CA THR A 312 -12.86 -21.49 18.13
C THR A 312 -11.55 -22.27 18.24
N ASN A 313 -10.40 -21.65 17.94
CA ASN A 313 -9.08 -22.28 17.88
C ASN A 313 -8.05 -21.69 18.88
N ILE A 314 -8.52 -21.09 19.98
CA ILE A 314 -7.67 -20.57 21.07
C ILE A 314 -7.49 -21.58 22.21
N SER A 315 -8.42 -22.51 22.41
CA SER A 315 -8.31 -23.51 23.48
C SER A 315 -9.01 -24.83 23.10
N PRO A 316 -8.25 -25.90 22.79
CA PRO A 316 -6.80 -25.92 22.59
C PRO A 316 -6.40 -25.20 21.29
N PHE A 317 -5.30 -24.45 21.30
CA PHE A 317 -4.72 -23.90 20.07
C PHE A 317 -3.87 -24.97 19.34
N PRO A 318 -3.82 -24.94 18.00
CA PRO A 318 -3.12 -25.95 17.22
C PRO A 318 -1.59 -25.84 17.38
N VAL A 319 -0.88 -26.97 17.25
CA VAL A 319 0.59 -26.98 17.15
C VAL A 319 1.01 -26.21 15.88
N CYS A 320 2.02 -25.35 16.01
CA CYS A 320 2.47 -24.57 14.87
C CYS A 320 3.09 -25.46 13.78
N SER A 321 2.51 -25.41 12.59
CA SER A 321 2.95 -26.17 11.41
C SER A 321 3.09 -25.33 10.14
N SER A 322 2.80 -24.03 10.24
CA SER A 322 2.76 -23.07 9.14
C SER A 322 3.94 -22.10 9.10
N LEU A 323 4.78 -22.10 10.14
CA LEU A 323 5.98 -21.27 10.24
C LEU A 323 7.04 -21.71 9.23
N ILE A 324 7.47 -20.77 8.39
CA ILE A 324 8.45 -20.97 7.32
C ILE A 324 9.53 -19.91 7.50
N PRO A 325 10.72 -20.24 8.05
CA PRO A 325 11.81 -19.30 8.21
C PRO A 325 12.85 -19.45 7.09
N ASN A 326 13.28 -18.33 6.51
CA ASN A 326 14.38 -18.24 5.55
C ASN A 326 15.36 -17.14 5.95
N LEU A 327 16.64 -17.31 5.58
CA LEU A 327 17.67 -16.29 5.82
C LEU A 327 18.26 -15.80 4.51
N LYS A 328 18.56 -14.51 4.45
CA LYS A 328 19.42 -13.93 3.42
C LYS A 328 20.29 -12.82 4.01
N LYS A 329 21.35 -12.46 3.30
CA LYS A 329 22.11 -11.24 3.61
C LYS A 329 21.38 -10.03 3.01
N GLY A 330 21.42 -8.90 3.72
CA GLY A 330 20.95 -7.63 3.17
C GLY A 330 21.86 -7.12 2.06
N ILE A 331 21.42 -6.08 1.35
CA ILE A 331 22.09 -5.51 0.16
C ILE A 331 23.56 -5.17 0.42
N ASN A 332 23.87 -4.63 1.61
CA ASN A 332 25.22 -4.22 1.97
C ASN A 332 26.03 -5.34 2.65
N ASN A 333 25.50 -6.56 2.74
CA ASN A 333 26.06 -7.71 3.47
C ASN A 333 26.31 -7.51 4.98
N ASP A 334 26.04 -6.32 5.53
CA ASP A 334 26.19 -5.99 6.96
C ASP A 334 24.97 -6.35 7.82
N THR A 335 23.88 -6.77 7.19
CA THR A 335 22.66 -7.20 7.86
C THR A 335 22.28 -8.63 7.49
N LEU A 336 21.71 -9.35 8.46
CA LEU A 336 21.06 -10.64 8.28
C LEU A 336 19.55 -10.42 8.29
N VAL A 337 18.87 -10.86 7.25
CA VAL A 337 17.42 -10.72 7.09
C VAL A 337 16.79 -12.10 7.26
N LEU A 338 15.96 -12.24 8.29
CA LEU A 338 15.06 -13.37 8.49
C LEU A 338 13.71 -13.02 7.86
N TYR A 339 13.24 -13.85 6.94
CA TYR A 339 12.00 -13.59 6.22
C TYR A 339 11.21 -14.88 5.98
N GLY A 340 9.90 -14.77 5.80
CA GLY A 340 9.05 -15.90 5.48
C GLY A 340 7.63 -15.72 6.01
N LYS A 341 7.08 -16.77 6.61
CA LYS A 341 5.68 -16.82 7.05
C LYS A 341 5.57 -17.24 8.51
N ASP A 342 4.63 -16.63 9.22
CA ASP A 342 4.28 -16.92 10.62
C ASP A 342 5.51 -16.87 11.54
N LEU A 343 6.37 -15.85 11.38
CA LEU A 343 7.61 -15.70 12.15
C LEU A 343 7.39 -15.15 13.58
N GLY A 344 6.21 -14.59 13.85
CA GLY A 344 5.82 -14.01 15.13
C GLY A 344 5.99 -12.49 15.20
N PHE A 345 5.72 -11.92 16.37
CA PHE A 345 5.48 -10.46 16.52
C PHE A 345 6.56 -9.74 17.35
N SER A 346 7.59 -10.44 17.81
CA SER A 346 8.70 -9.82 18.55
C SER A 346 9.99 -10.59 18.34
N ALA A 347 11.04 -9.84 18.01
CA ALA A 347 12.39 -10.32 17.78
C ALA A 347 12.99 -11.03 19.00
N GLU A 348 12.58 -10.66 20.21
CA GLU A 348 13.04 -11.29 21.47
C GLU A 348 12.63 -12.77 21.56
N ASN A 349 11.57 -13.17 20.84
CA ASN A 349 11.15 -14.57 20.77
C ASN A 349 11.98 -15.41 19.80
N ILE A 350 12.94 -14.82 19.10
CA ILE A 350 13.73 -15.44 18.04
C ILE A 350 15.21 -15.40 18.44
N LEU A 351 15.79 -16.55 18.77
CA LEU A 351 17.22 -16.67 19.08
C LEU A 351 17.93 -17.55 18.07
N ILE A 352 19.16 -17.16 17.75
CA ILE A 352 20.10 -18.01 17.04
C ILE A 352 20.94 -18.75 18.07
N LYS A 353 20.86 -20.09 18.07
CA LYS A 353 21.62 -20.92 19.01
C LYS A 353 23.13 -20.68 18.84
N ASP A 354 23.85 -20.62 19.95
CA ASP A 354 25.31 -20.51 20.01
C ASP A 354 25.87 -19.27 19.26
N SER A 355 25.08 -18.18 19.21
CA SER A 355 25.44 -16.95 18.51
C SER A 355 25.09 -15.69 19.33
N SER A 356 25.84 -14.60 19.12
CA SER A 356 25.57 -13.26 19.66
C SER A 356 24.77 -12.37 18.70
N ILE A 357 24.22 -12.94 17.63
CA ILE A 357 23.37 -12.22 16.68
C ILE A 357 21.96 -12.11 17.29
N LEU A 358 21.47 -10.88 17.41
CA LEU A 358 20.15 -10.57 17.92
C LEU A 358 19.37 -9.85 16.83
N PHE A 359 18.13 -10.29 16.60
CA PHE A 359 17.19 -9.59 15.73
C PHE A 359 16.64 -8.34 16.43
N SER A 360 16.32 -7.31 15.66
CA SER A 360 15.67 -6.07 16.12
C SER A 360 14.21 -6.03 15.68
N ASN A 361 13.37 -5.40 16.52
CA ASN A 361 12.03 -5.00 16.11
C ASN A 361 12.06 -3.76 15.20
N GLU A 362 13.11 -2.94 15.30
CA GLU A 362 13.33 -1.81 14.40
C GLU A 362 13.59 -2.29 12.98
N GLY A 363 12.86 -1.74 12.01
CA GLY A 363 12.90 -2.14 10.60
C GLY A 363 12.27 -3.51 10.29
N SER A 364 11.62 -4.15 11.27
CA SER A 364 10.94 -5.45 11.10
C SER A 364 9.48 -5.27 10.66
N ILE A 365 8.92 -6.30 10.04
CA ILE A 365 7.49 -6.41 9.73
C ILE A 365 6.96 -7.62 10.50
N PRO A 366 6.00 -7.44 11.43
CA PRO A 366 5.46 -8.55 12.22
C PRO A 366 5.06 -9.74 11.33
N SER A 367 5.35 -10.93 11.83
CA SER A 367 5.07 -12.22 11.20
C SER A 367 5.79 -12.53 9.88
N ILE A 368 6.42 -11.55 9.24
CA ILE A 368 7.03 -11.70 7.90
C ILE A 368 8.54 -11.49 7.89
N LEU A 369 9.07 -10.50 8.61
CA LEU A 369 10.46 -10.07 8.43
C LEU A 369 11.09 -9.54 9.72
N PHE A 370 12.32 -9.98 10.01
CA PHE A 370 13.17 -9.47 11.09
C PHE A 370 14.59 -9.20 10.58
N ILE A 371 15.26 -8.20 11.15
CA ILE A 371 16.60 -7.77 10.71
C ILE A 371 17.56 -7.89 11.89
N ALA A 372 18.80 -8.31 11.64
CA ALA A 372 19.87 -8.32 12.63
C ALA A 372 21.15 -7.69 12.04
N ASN A 373 21.88 -6.93 12.86
CA ASN A 373 23.20 -6.40 12.48
C ASN A 373 24.28 -7.47 12.68
N ILE A 374 25.06 -7.72 11.63
CA ILE A 374 26.13 -8.72 11.58
C ILE A 374 27.50 -8.12 11.24
N THR A 375 27.64 -6.79 11.27
CA THR A 375 28.91 -6.10 11.00
C THR A 375 30.03 -6.66 11.88
N GLY A 376 31.11 -7.14 11.26
CA GLY A 376 32.28 -7.70 11.95
C GLY A 376 32.06 -9.05 12.64
N LYS A 377 30.90 -9.71 12.43
CA LYS A 377 30.61 -11.04 13.01
C LYS A 377 30.96 -12.16 12.03
N ILE A 378 31.52 -13.25 12.54
CA ILE A 378 31.76 -14.48 11.77
C ILE A 378 30.45 -15.25 11.73
N LEU A 379 29.98 -15.57 10.51
CA LEU A 379 28.72 -16.28 10.31
C LEU A 379 28.95 -17.79 10.24
N PRO A 380 28.16 -18.60 10.96
CA PRO A 380 28.19 -20.05 10.80
C PRO A 380 27.59 -20.47 9.46
N LYS A 381 27.93 -21.70 9.04
CA LYS A 381 27.39 -22.34 7.83
C LYS A 381 25.88 -22.63 7.95
N TYR A 382 25.46 -23.01 9.15
CA TYR A 382 24.08 -23.29 9.49
C TYR A 382 23.66 -22.49 10.71
N PHE A 383 22.40 -22.07 10.72
CA PHE A 383 21.79 -21.34 11.82
C PHE A 383 20.67 -22.19 12.40
N VAL A 384 20.71 -22.42 13.71
CA VAL A 384 19.59 -23.04 14.44
C VAL A 384 18.78 -21.91 15.06
N LEU A 385 17.64 -21.60 14.45
CA LEU A 385 16.68 -20.63 14.94
C LEU A 385 15.75 -21.28 15.97
N HIS A 386 15.57 -20.63 17.11
CA HIS A 386 14.63 -21.02 18.14
C HIS A 386 13.53 -19.96 18.27
N PHE A 387 12.29 -20.37 17.99
CA PHE A 387 11.10 -19.53 18.15
C PHE A 387 10.39 -19.94 19.43
N PHE A 388 10.59 -19.20 20.53
CA PHE A 388 10.01 -19.57 21.83
C PHE A 388 8.48 -19.53 21.81
N SER A 389 7.92 -18.51 21.16
CA SER A 389 6.47 -18.32 21.06
C SER A 389 5.78 -19.40 20.23
N ALA A 390 6.46 -20.00 19.26
CA ALA A 390 5.97 -21.14 18.49
C ALA A 390 6.46 -22.50 19.03
N SER A 391 7.37 -22.49 20.01
CA SER A 391 8.07 -23.66 20.55
C SER A 391 8.71 -24.55 19.48
N GLY A 392 9.22 -23.93 18.41
CA GLY A 392 9.82 -24.61 17.25
C GLY A 392 11.32 -24.30 17.10
N LYS A 393 12.08 -25.29 16.62
CA LYS A 393 13.50 -25.16 16.25
C LYS A 393 13.67 -25.42 14.77
N TYR A 394 14.38 -24.54 14.08
CA TYR A 394 14.53 -24.57 12.63
C TYR A 394 15.99 -24.43 12.26
N LEU A 395 16.50 -25.41 11.53
CA LEU A 395 17.82 -25.35 10.90
C LEU A 395 17.67 -24.66 9.54
N VAL A 396 18.45 -23.61 9.29
CA VAL A 396 18.45 -22.85 8.03
C VAL A 396 19.89 -22.53 7.61
N SER A 397 20.10 -22.23 6.33
CA SER A 397 21.43 -21.89 5.79
C SER A 397 21.37 -20.63 4.91
N LEU A 398 22.52 -19.98 4.76
CA LEU A 398 22.73 -18.88 3.79
C LEU A 398 23.30 -19.39 2.46
N GLU A 399 23.65 -20.68 2.36
CA GLU A 399 24.27 -21.25 1.18
C GLU A 399 23.22 -21.70 0.16
N LYS A 400 23.48 -21.38 -1.11
CA LYS A 400 22.62 -21.78 -2.25
C LYS A 400 23.05 -23.14 -2.76
N ILE A 401 22.63 -24.21 -2.08
CA ILE A 401 23.00 -25.59 -2.38
C ILE A 401 21.76 -26.41 -2.71
N ALA A 402 21.81 -27.17 -3.81
CA ALA A 402 20.75 -28.11 -4.16
C ALA A 402 20.57 -29.19 -3.08
N PRO A 403 19.33 -29.66 -2.84
CA PRO A 403 19.03 -30.57 -1.74
C PRO A 403 19.91 -31.82 -1.82
N ILE A 404 20.59 -32.16 -0.74
CA ILE A 404 21.43 -33.34 -0.67
C ILE A 404 20.58 -34.47 -0.10
N VAL A 405 20.48 -35.60 -0.79
CA VAL A 405 19.74 -36.77 -0.32
C VAL A 405 20.74 -37.85 0.06
N ASP A 406 20.60 -38.38 1.27
CA ASP A 406 21.47 -39.45 1.79
C ASP A 406 20.75 -40.80 1.83
N LEU A 407 19.44 -40.79 2.12
CA LEU A 407 18.65 -42.01 2.32
C LEU A 407 17.20 -41.80 1.87
N ILE A 408 16.64 -42.78 1.17
CA ILE A 408 15.22 -42.81 0.80
C ILE A 408 14.58 -44.05 1.43
N THR A 409 13.54 -43.82 2.23
CA THR A 409 12.75 -44.87 2.88
C THR A 409 11.32 -44.85 2.36
N LEU A 410 10.65 -46.00 2.44
CA LEU A 410 9.32 -46.19 1.87
C LEU A 410 8.34 -46.70 2.92
N SER A 411 7.09 -46.28 2.81
CA SER A 411 5.97 -46.81 3.59
C SER A 411 4.76 -46.98 2.69
N GLU A 412 4.14 -48.15 2.74
CA GLU A 412 3.03 -48.51 1.87
C GLU A 412 1.70 -48.55 2.63
N ASN A 413 0.63 -48.06 2.00
CA ASN A 413 -0.74 -48.25 2.47
C ASN A 413 -1.70 -48.41 1.28
N LYS A 414 -2.31 -49.60 1.12
CA LYS A 414 -3.24 -50.03 0.05
C LYS A 414 -2.91 -49.51 -1.37
N ASP A 415 -3.27 -48.26 -1.67
CA ASP A 415 -3.10 -47.61 -2.99
C ASP A 415 -2.01 -46.53 -3.04
N ILE A 416 -1.33 -46.23 -1.93
CA ILE A 416 -0.38 -45.13 -1.79
C ILE A 416 1.00 -45.66 -1.38
N LEU A 417 2.02 -45.19 -2.10
CA LEU A 417 3.43 -45.35 -1.74
C LEU A 417 3.94 -44.00 -1.24
N THR A 418 4.33 -43.95 0.04
CA THR A 418 4.90 -42.75 0.68
C THR A 418 6.42 -42.86 0.66
N LEU A 419 7.07 -41.86 0.09
CA LEU A 419 8.51 -41.72 0.04
C LEU A 419 8.96 -40.69 1.08
N THR A 420 9.94 -41.07 1.90
CA THR A 420 10.62 -40.17 2.83
C THR A 420 12.07 -40.04 2.41
N PHE A 421 12.45 -38.84 2.00
CA PHE A 421 13.82 -38.46 1.64
C PHE A 421 14.47 -37.85 2.88
N LEU A 422 15.59 -38.43 3.31
CA LEU A 422 16.41 -37.95 4.41
C LEU A 422 17.72 -37.40 3.84
N GLY A 423 18.14 -36.23 4.31
CA GLY A 423 19.25 -35.50 3.75
C GLY A 423 19.42 -34.11 4.36
N THR A 424 19.82 -33.12 3.57
CA THR A 424 20.00 -31.71 4.01
C THR A 424 19.68 -30.72 2.88
N TYR A 425 19.50 -29.44 3.22
CA TYR A 425 19.20 -28.35 2.28
C TYR A 425 17.85 -28.48 1.55
N PHE A 426 16.87 -29.11 2.21
CA PHE A 426 15.46 -28.95 1.82
C PHE A 426 14.90 -27.62 2.36
N ASN A 427 13.73 -27.20 1.86
CA ASN A 427 13.02 -25.98 2.31
C ASN A 427 11.86 -26.34 3.27
N TYR A 428 11.44 -25.42 4.14
CA TYR A 428 10.24 -25.56 4.96
C TYR A 428 8.95 -25.25 4.17
N ASN A 429 9.05 -24.53 3.05
CA ASN A 429 7.92 -24.26 2.18
C ASN A 429 7.64 -25.45 1.26
N LYS A 430 6.58 -26.21 1.54
CA LYS A 430 6.19 -27.38 0.73
C LYS A 430 5.89 -27.02 -0.73
N SER A 431 5.31 -25.84 -0.95
CA SER A 431 4.96 -25.36 -2.29
C SER A 431 6.18 -24.97 -3.13
N SER A 432 7.34 -24.79 -2.51
CA SER A 432 8.60 -24.52 -3.20
C SER A 432 9.38 -25.80 -3.55
N ILE A 433 8.83 -26.98 -3.23
CA ILE A 433 9.49 -28.27 -3.51
C ILE A 433 8.65 -29.05 -4.51
N ASN A 434 9.28 -29.39 -5.63
CA ASN A 434 8.69 -30.24 -6.65
C ASN A 434 9.49 -31.54 -6.78
N ILE A 435 8.85 -32.69 -6.59
CA ILE A 435 9.47 -34.01 -6.65
C ILE A 435 8.82 -34.83 -7.76
N LEU A 436 9.64 -35.31 -8.69
CA LEU A 436 9.22 -36.21 -9.78
C LEU A 436 9.86 -37.59 -9.57
N VAL A 437 9.03 -38.62 -9.46
CA VAL A 437 9.45 -40.03 -9.39
C VAL A 437 9.27 -40.63 -10.78
N GLY A 438 10.37 -40.77 -11.53
CA GLY A 438 10.32 -41.03 -12.96
C GLY A 438 9.62 -39.90 -13.71
N LYS A 439 8.38 -40.16 -14.16
CA LYS A 439 7.52 -39.18 -14.85
C LYS A 439 6.34 -38.68 -14.01
N TYR A 440 6.19 -39.18 -12.79
CA TYR A 440 5.01 -38.94 -11.98
C TYR A 440 5.31 -37.92 -10.88
N GLN A 441 4.36 -37.02 -10.68
CA GLN A 441 4.40 -36.04 -9.61
C GLN A 441 4.24 -36.71 -8.24
N CYS A 442 5.17 -36.44 -7.32
CA CYS A 442 5.05 -36.82 -5.92
C CYS A 442 4.45 -35.66 -5.12
N ASN A 443 3.33 -35.91 -4.45
CA ASN A 443 2.62 -34.88 -3.70
C ASN A 443 3.27 -34.68 -2.34
N VAL A 444 3.99 -33.56 -2.17
CA VAL A 444 4.73 -33.23 -0.94
C VAL A 444 3.76 -33.00 0.22
N THR A 445 3.95 -33.73 1.32
CA THR A 445 3.10 -33.66 2.52
C THR A 445 3.79 -32.97 3.69
N SER A 446 5.10 -33.09 3.81
CA SER A 446 5.91 -32.40 4.81
C SER A 446 7.28 -32.08 4.26
N ALA A 447 7.82 -30.92 4.63
CA ALA A 447 9.16 -30.52 4.28
C ALA A 447 9.79 -29.77 5.46
N ILE A 448 10.98 -30.21 5.85
CA ILE A 448 11.86 -29.58 6.83
C ILE A 448 13.29 -29.66 6.29
N PHE A 449 14.24 -28.94 6.88
CA PHE A 449 15.59 -28.80 6.31
C PHE A 449 16.31 -30.13 6.00
N ASP A 450 16.08 -31.17 6.81
CA ASP A 450 16.75 -32.47 6.73
C ASP A 450 15.85 -33.60 6.18
N SER A 451 14.58 -33.32 5.89
CA SER A 451 13.72 -34.33 5.30
C SER A 451 12.54 -33.75 4.52
N VAL A 452 12.16 -34.46 3.46
CA VAL A 452 10.92 -34.21 2.73
C VAL A 452 10.15 -35.53 2.58
N LYS A 453 8.84 -35.46 2.76
CA LYS A 453 7.92 -36.59 2.56
C LYS A 453 6.95 -36.25 1.45
N CYS A 454 6.70 -37.20 0.58
CA CYS A 454 5.71 -37.08 -0.46
C CYS A 454 5.08 -38.45 -0.76
N TRP A 455 3.96 -38.45 -1.47
CA TRP A 455 3.30 -39.69 -1.85
C TRP A 455 2.94 -39.75 -3.33
N ILE A 456 2.85 -40.98 -3.84
CA ILE A 456 2.48 -41.34 -5.21
C ILE A 456 1.48 -42.50 -5.18
N ASN A 457 0.67 -42.63 -6.23
CA ASN A 457 -0.28 -43.74 -6.35
C ASN A 457 0.45 -45.03 -6.77
N LYS A 458 0.34 -46.08 -5.97
CA LYS A 458 1.05 -47.36 -6.16
C LYS A 458 0.68 -48.06 -7.47
N LYS A 459 -0.55 -47.89 -7.98
CA LYS A 459 -1.02 -48.50 -9.25
C LYS A 459 -0.26 -48.03 -10.49
N LEU A 460 0.53 -46.96 -10.37
CA LEU A 460 1.24 -46.33 -11.48
C LEU A 460 2.64 -46.92 -11.75
N TYR A 461 3.10 -47.88 -10.92
CA TYR A 461 4.48 -48.37 -10.94
C TYR A 461 4.56 -49.90 -11.05
N ASN A 462 5.63 -50.37 -11.69
CA ASN A 462 6.01 -51.78 -11.74
C ASN A 462 7.10 -52.02 -10.69
N THR A 463 6.96 -53.07 -9.87
CA THR A 463 7.73 -53.25 -8.61
C THR A 463 9.20 -53.66 -8.79
N GLU A 464 9.71 -53.81 -10.02
CA GLU A 464 11.04 -54.42 -10.27
C GLU A 464 12.10 -53.46 -10.87
N VAL A 465 11.95 -52.13 -10.77
CA VAL A 465 12.86 -51.20 -11.46
C VAL A 465 13.29 -50.05 -10.55
N SER A 466 14.61 -49.78 -10.51
CA SER A 466 15.16 -48.55 -9.94
C SER A 466 14.80 -47.36 -10.81
N VAL A 467 14.32 -46.27 -10.20
CA VAL A 467 13.79 -45.11 -10.92
C VAL A 467 14.61 -43.85 -10.63
N PRO A 468 14.80 -42.97 -11.63
CA PRO A 468 15.33 -41.64 -11.37
C PRO A 468 14.28 -40.80 -10.65
N ILE A 469 14.69 -40.11 -9.59
CA ILE A 469 13.89 -39.16 -8.82
C ILE A 469 14.55 -37.79 -8.94
N THR A 470 13.79 -36.82 -9.42
CA THR A 470 14.22 -35.41 -9.53
C THR A 470 13.58 -34.61 -8.41
N ILE A 471 14.38 -33.86 -7.67
CA ILE A 471 13.96 -33.01 -6.55
C ILE A 471 14.38 -31.58 -6.89
N ASN A 472 13.40 -30.71 -7.05
CA ASN A 472 13.59 -29.29 -7.32
C ASN A 472 13.17 -28.51 -6.08
N VAL A 473 14.03 -27.62 -5.61
CA VAL A 473 13.75 -26.69 -4.52
C VAL A 473 13.97 -25.27 -5.03
N ASP A 474 12.93 -24.44 -4.95
CA ASP A 474 13.01 -23.04 -5.33
C ASP A 474 13.62 -22.20 -4.20
N ASP A 475 14.58 -21.32 -4.55
CA ASP A 475 15.22 -20.33 -3.69
C ASP A 475 14.90 -18.90 -4.17
N TYR A 476 14.61 -17.99 -3.22
CA TYR A 476 14.11 -16.62 -3.43
C TYR A 476 15.08 -15.55 -2.89
N SER A 477 16.39 -15.79 -3.01
CA SER A 477 17.41 -14.99 -2.32
C SER A 477 17.69 -13.60 -2.92
N GLU A 478 17.31 -13.30 -4.18
CA GLU A 478 17.68 -12.04 -4.90
C GLU A 478 16.57 -11.49 -5.83
N ASP A 479 15.30 -11.52 -5.41
CA ASP A 479 14.13 -11.11 -6.22
C ASP A 479 13.98 -11.83 -7.59
N LYS A 480 14.83 -12.83 -7.84
CA LYS A 480 14.79 -13.78 -8.95
C LYS A 480 14.66 -15.20 -8.40
N LEU A 481 13.73 -15.95 -8.97
CA LEU A 481 13.53 -17.37 -8.68
C LEU A 481 14.70 -18.18 -9.22
N MET A 482 15.39 -18.93 -8.36
CA MET A 482 16.39 -19.93 -8.76
C MET A 482 15.91 -21.32 -8.36
N GLN A 483 15.92 -22.27 -9.30
CA GLN A 483 15.54 -23.65 -9.03
C GLN A 483 16.78 -24.52 -8.84
N LEU A 484 16.96 -25.03 -7.62
CA LEU A 484 18.07 -25.91 -7.26
C LEU A 484 17.62 -27.36 -7.43
N THR A 485 18.30 -28.11 -8.32
CA THR A 485 17.86 -29.44 -8.76
C THR A 485 18.84 -30.53 -8.31
N THR A 486 18.30 -31.60 -7.74
CA THR A 486 19.02 -32.84 -7.43
C THR A 486 18.36 -34.03 -8.12
N ILE A 487 19.16 -34.92 -8.70
CA ILE A 487 18.68 -36.16 -9.31
C ILE A 487 19.35 -37.34 -8.62
N VAL A 488 18.55 -38.28 -8.13
CA VAL A 488 19.00 -39.54 -7.51
C VAL A 488 18.29 -40.74 -8.16
N ILE A 489 18.89 -41.92 -8.11
CA ILE A 489 18.26 -43.18 -8.52
C ILE A 489 17.95 -43.98 -7.26
N ALA A 490 16.72 -44.50 -7.15
CA ALA A 490 16.28 -45.27 -5.99
C ALA A 490 15.38 -46.45 -6.36
N TYR A 491 15.38 -47.46 -5.49
CA TYR A 491 14.44 -48.57 -5.54
C TYR A 491 13.07 -48.14 -4.98
N LEU A 492 11.99 -48.67 -5.55
CA LEU A 492 10.61 -48.40 -5.11
C LEU A 492 10.00 -49.51 -4.25
N ASP A 493 10.77 -50.54 -3.92
CA ASP A 493 10.39 -51.70 -3.14
C ASP A 493 11.25 -51.89 -1.87
N GLN A 494 12.38 -51.18 -1.77
CA GLN A 494 13.29 -51.24 -0.63
C GLN A 494 13.96 -49.89 -0.34
N THR A 495 14.39 -49.71 0.90
CA THR A 495 15.20 -48.56 1.33
C THR A 495 16.45 -48.41 0.48
N THR A 496 16.71 -47.20 -0.01
CA THR A 496 17.87 -46.90 -0.87
C THR A 496 18.84 -45.95 -0.16
N HIS A 497 20.08 -46.41 0.04
CA HIS A 497 21.20 -45.54 0.42
C HIS A 497 21.78 -44.86 -0.82
N ILE A 498 22.03 -43.56 -0.74
CA ILE A 498 22.53 -42.75 -1.87
C ILE A 498 24.04 -42.61 -1.75
N GLU A 499 24.77 -43.25 -2.68
CA GLU A 499 26.22 -43.16 -2.81
C GLU A 499 26.62 -41.95 -3.69
N LYS A 500 27.69 -41.26 -3.29
CA LYS A 500 28.25 -40.14 -4.06
C LYS A 500 29.22 -40.66 -5.12
N CYS A 501 29.05 -40.27 -6.38
CA CYS A 501 30.02 -40.60 -7.42
C CYS A 501 31.38 -39.95 -7.13
N GLN A 502 32.46 -40.71 -7.31
CA GLN A 502 33.83 -40.28 -6.96
C GLN A 502 34.36 -39.14 -7.86
N THR A 503 33.78 -38.92 -9.04
CA THR A 503 34.12 -37.81 -9.97
C THR A 503 32.85 -37.17 -10.54
N LEU A 504 32.90 -35.88 -10.89
CA LEU A 504 31.82 -35.18 -11.60
C LEU A 504 31.62 -35.87 -12.96
N CYS A 505 30.49 -36.56 -13.15
CA CYS A 505 30.20 -37.25 -14.41
C CYS A 505 30.21 -36.25 -15.59
N GLY A 506 30.86 -36.63 -16.69
CA GLY A 506 30.99 -35.77 -17.88
C GLY A 506 29.65 -35.48 -18.56
N THR A 507 29.65 -34.58 -19.55
CA THR A 507 28.48 -34.22 -20.35
C THR A 507 27.83 -35.46 -20.99
N GLY A 508 26.59 -35.78 -20.60
CA GLY A 508 25.81 -36.91 -21.13
C GLY A 508 25.81 -38.18 -20.26
N GLN A 509 26.53 -38.19 -19.14
CA GLN A 509 26.52 -39.28 -18.16
C GLN A 509 25.71 -38.94 -16.91
N LEU A 510 25.13 -39.96 -16.26
CA LEU A 510 24.44 -39.85 -14.98
C LEU A 510 25.24 -40.52 -13.88
N CYS A 511 25.29 -39.91 -12.71
CA CYS A 511 25.71 -40.62 -11.50
C CYS A 511 24.63 -41.63 -11.13
N ASN A 512 24.93 -42.92 -11.23
CA ASN A 512 24.09 -43.96 -10.64
C ASN A 512 24.33 -43.97 -9.14
N THR A 513 23.48 -43.25 -8.40
CA THR A 513 23.62 -43.07 -6.96
C THR A 513 23.35 -44.33 -6.13
N ILE A 514 23.00 -45.46 -6.75
CA ILE A 514 22.90 -46.75 -6.05
C ILE A 514 24.27 -47.41 -5.92
N ILE A 515 25.15 -47.22 -6.91
CA ILE A 515 26.47 -47.89 -6.99
C ILE A 515 27.66 -46.92 -7.03
N GLY A 516 27.41 -45.62 -7.15
CA GLY A 516 28.47 -44.60 -7.15
C GLY A 516 29.26 -44.46 -8.46
N GLU A 517 28.74 -44.99 -9.58
CA GLU A 517 29.40 -45.00 -10.89
C GLU A 517 28.67 -44.14 -11.93
N CYS A 518 29.41 -43.56 -12.89
CA CYS A 518 28.83 -42.80 -13.99
C CYS A 518 28.37 -43.73 -15.13
N ILE A 519 27.09 -43.67 -15.51
CA ILE A 519 26.51 -44.47 -16.61
C ILE A 519 26.16 -43.61 -17.82
N THR A 520 26.32 -44.16 -19.04
CA THR A 520 25.96 -43.50 -20.30
C THR A 520 24.44 -43.57 -20.50
N ARG A 521 23.80 -42.43 -20.74
CA ARG A 521 22.35 -42.38 -20.91
C ARG A 521 21.93 -42.89 -22.30
N CYS A 522 20.98 -43.84 -22.35
CA CYS A 522 20.04 -43.85 -23.47
C CYS A 522 19.31 -42.50 -23.52
N PRO A 523 19.03 -41.93 -24.69
CA PRO A 523 18.35 -40.65 -24.78
C PRO A 523 17.04 -40.72 -23.98
N LYS A 524 16.92 -39.84 -22.99
CA LYS A 524 15.84 -39.78 -21.97
C LYS A 524 15.46 -41.10 -21.30
N ASN A 525 16.36 -42.07 -21.17
CA ASN A 525 16.04 -43.41 -20.65
C ASN A 525 14.80 -44.03 -21.33
N CYS A 526 14.71 -43.87 -22.66
CA CYS A 526 13.57 -44.32 -23.46
C CYS A 526 12.21 -43.79 -22.96
N SER A 527 12.25 -42.64 -22.28
CA SER A 527 11.10 -41.92 -21.74
C SER A 527 10.15 -42.80 -20.90
N GLY A 528 10.67 -43.87 -20.30
CA GLY A 528 9.88 -44.88 -19.55
C GLY A 528 8.88 -45.68 -20.42
N ALA A 529 8.99 -45.58 -21.74
CA ALA A 529 8.06 -46.11 -22.72
C ALA A 529 8.74 -47.06 -23.72
N GLY A 530 9.92 -47.55 -23.38
CA GLY A 530 10.71 -48.51 -24.14
C GLY A 530 11.74 -49.20 -23.26
N SER A 531 12.51 -50.10 -23.85
CA SER A 531 13.64 -50.79 -23.22
C SER A 531 14.95 -50.19 -23.72
N CYS A 532 15.82 -49.78 -22.79
CA CYS A 532 17.13 -49.19 -23.09
C CYS A 532 18.19 -50.29 -23.26
N ASN A 533 18.91 -50.27 -24.38
CA ASN A 533 20.12 -51.05 -24.55
C ASN A 533 21.31 -50.27 -23.97
N LEU A 534 21.71 -50.65 -22.76
CA LEU A 534 22.75 -49.96 -21.97
C LEU A 534 24.16 -50.08 -22.56
N HIS A 535 24.39 -50.96 -23.55
CA HIS A 535 25.71 -51.13 -24.18
C HIS A 535 25.92 -50.16 -25.36
N PHE A 536 24.84 -49.81 -26.08
CA PHE A 536 24.90 -48.96 -27.28
C PHE A 536 24.20 -47.60 -27.11
N GLY A 537 23.42 -47.41 -26.04
CA GLY A 537 22.69 -46.16 -25.79
C GLY A 537 21.44 -45.97 -26.65
N GLU A 538 20.82 -47.06 -27.13
CA GLU A 538 19.65 -47.03 -28.03
C GLU A 538 18.38 -47.53 -27.33
N CYS A 539 17.22 -47.00 -27.76
CA CYS A 539 15.91 -47.33 -27.19
C CYS A 539 15.04 -48.17 -28.13
N SER A 540 14.39 -49.20 -27.58
CA SER A 540 13.35 -49.98 -28.26
C SER A 540 11.97 -49.63 -27.69
N CYS A 541 11.11 -48.99 -28.48
CA CYS A 541 9.86 -48.38 -28.00
C CYS A 541 8.67 -49.37 -27.95
N LYS A 542 7.80 -49.21 -26.95
CA LYS A 542 6.51 -49.92 -26.83
C LYS A 542 5.51 -49.44 -27.90
N GLU A 543 4.45 -50.20 -28.14
CA GLU A 543 3.40 -49.87 -29.11
C GLU A 543 2.82 -48.45 -28.88
N ASN A 544 2.51 -47.73 -29.96
CA ASN A 544 2.01 -46.33 -29.98
C ASN A 544 3.02 -45.28 -29.45
N ARG A 545 4.33 -45.57 -29.49
CA ARG A 545 5.41 -44.65 -29.12
C ARG A 545 6.31 -44.31 -30.30
N LEU A 546 6.73 -43.05 -30.38
CA LEU A 546 7.50 -42.48 -31.49
C LEU A 546 8.85 -41.94 -31.00
N PHE A 547 9.74 -41.64 -31.97
CA PHE A 547 11.11 -41.14 -31.80
C PHE A 547 12.13 -42.15 -31.23
N SER A 548 13.41 -41.86 -31.44
CA SER A 548 14.53 -42.70 -31.00
C SER A 548 14.74 -42.74 -29.48
N ASP A 549 14.03 -41.91 -28.71
CA ASP A 549 14.02 -41.87 -27.25
C ASP A 549 12.66 -42.28 -26.65
N CYS A 550 11.75 -42.79 -27.48
CA CYS A 550 10.36 -43.17 -27.15
C CYS A 550 9.55 -42.06 -26.46
N SER A 551 9.98 -40.79 -26.57
CA SER A 551 9.28 -39.67 -25.95
C SER A 551 7.97 -39.31 -26.67
N GLY A 552 7.83 -39.76 -27.91
CA GLY A 552 6.65 -39.48 -28.72
C GLY A 552 5.51 -40.43 -28.44
N TYR A 553 4.29 -39.95 -28.63
CA TYR A 553 3.04 -40.68 -28.58
C TYR A 553 2.41 -40.65 -29.98
N GLU A 554 1.89 -41.78 -30.42
CA GLU A 554 0.94 -41.81 -31.53
C GLU A 554 -0.38 -41.20 -31.06
N CYS A 555 -1.06 -40.42 -31.92
CA CYS A 555 -2.30 -39.76 -31.52
C CYS A 555 -3.42 -40.76 -31.24
N THR A 556 -4.13 -40.54 -30.13
CA THR A 556 -5.26 -41.38 -29.69
C THR A 556 -6.44 -41.38 -30.67
N SER A 557 -6.55 -40.37 -31.52
CA SER A 557 -7.56 -40.26 -32.57
C SER A 557 -7.00 -39.56 -33.80
N LYS A 558 -7.63 -39.77 -34.96
CA LYS A 558 -7.28 -39.06 -36.19
C LYS A 558 -7.61 -37.57 -36.02
N CYS A 559 -6.60 -36.72 -36.17
CA CYS A 559 -6.77 -35.28 -36.11
C CYS A 559 -7.44 -34.78 -37.40
N GLU A 560 -8.59 -34.14 -37.26
CA GLU A 560 -9.34 -33.59 -38.38
C GLU A 560 -8.96 -32.11 -38.62
N ASN A 561 -9.48 -31.52 -39.71
CA ASN A 561 -9.24 -30.11 -40.08
C ASN A 561 -7.75 -29.73 -40.22
N ASP A 562 -6.95 -30.61 -40.84
CA ASP A 562 -5.50 -30.46 -41.06
C ASP A 562 -4.69 -30.18 -39.77
N SER A 563 -5.24 -30.53 -38.60
CA SER A 563 -4.58 -30.30 -37.32
C SER A 563 -3.44 -31.30 -37.11
N PRO A 564 -2.20 -30.86 -36.79
CA PRO A 564 -1.10 -31.78 -36.53
C PRO A 564 -1.31 -32.51 -35.20
N CYS A 565 -0.83 -33.75 -35.12
CA CYS A 565 -0.73 -34.45 -33.85
C CYS A 565 0.38 -33.82 -33.00
N ASP A 566 0.08 -33.48 -31.75
CA ASP A 566 1.13 -33.21 -30.76
C ASP A 566 1.66 -34.54 -30.22
N ASN A 567 2.71 -35.03 -30.88
CA ASN A 567 3.37 -36.27 -30.52
C ASN A 567 4.00 -36.21 -29.11
N SER A 568 4.06 -35.07 -28.41
CA SER A 568 4.55 -35.04 -27.01
C SER A 568 3.52 -35.49 -25.98
N ILE A 569 2.22 -35.40 -26.32
CA ILE A 569 1.10 -35.73 -25.43
C ILE A 569 0.10 -36.73 -26.04
N GLY A 570 0.22 -37.05 -27.33
CA GLY A 570 -0.66 -38.02 -28.01
C GLY A 570 -2.07 -37.50 -28.30
N ASN A 571 -2.20 -36.17 -28.36
CA ASN A 571 -3.45 -35.45 -28.61
C ASN A 571 -3.27 -34.52 -29.80
N CYS A 572 -4.38 -34.21 -30.48
CA CYS A 572 -4.37 -33.30 -31.61
C CYS A 572 -4.09 -31.85 -31.17
N LYS A 573 -3.16 -31.18 -31.85
CA LYS A 573 -2.94 -29.74 -31.71
C LYS A 573 -3.86 -29.01 -32.67
N CYS A 574 -5.01 -28.59 -32.17
CA CYS A 574 -6.02 -27.97 -32.99
C CYS A 574 -5.55 -26.66 -33.60
N VAL A 575 -5.90 -26.45 -34.87
CA VAL A 575 -5.74 -25.16 -35.54
C VAL A 575 -6.61 -24.08 -34.89
N THR A 576 -6.29 -22.81 -35.12
CA THR A 576 -6.71 -21.62 -34.36
C THR A 576 -8.21 -21.43 -34.12
N ASN A 577 -9.10 -22.18 -34.78
CA ASN A 577 -10.56 -22.06 -34.61
C ASN A 577 -11.24 -23.34 -34.08
N TYR A 578 -10.48 -24.38 -33.75
CA TYR A 578 -11.05 -25.67 -33.32
C TYR A 578 -10.50 -26.10 -31.96
N GLN A 579 -11.27 -26.93 -31.26
CA GLN A 579 -10.94 -27.53 -29.98
C GLN A 579 -11.50 -28.95 -29.88
N GLY A 580 -11.34 -29.57 -28.71
CA GLY A 580 -11.70 -30.97 -28.47
C GLY A 580 -10.57 -31.94 -28.81
N SER A 581 -10.72 -33.20 -28.39
CA SER A 581 -9.67 -34.21 -28.49
C SER A 581 -9.25 -34.57 -29.94
N ASN A 582 -10.14 -34.38 -30.90
CA ASN A 582 -9.93 -34.63 -32.33
C ASN A 582 -10.06 -33.36 -33.21
N CYS A 583 -10.13 -32.17 -32.61
CA CYS A 583 -10.22 -30.88 -33.29
C CYS A 583 -11.45 -30.69 -34.19
N THR A 584 -12.57 -31.27 -33.78
CA THR A 584 -13.86 -31.16 -34.49
C THR A 584 -14.82 -30.14 -33.88
N ILE A 585 -14.56 -29.65 -32.67
CA ILE A 585 -15.44 -28.70 -31.98
C ILE A 585 -15.04 -27.29 -32.38
N PRO A 586 -15.93 -26.49 -32.98
CA PRO A 586 -15.66 -25.09 -33.27
C PRO A 586 -15.46 -24.27 -31.99
N SER A 587 -14.39 -23.48 -31.91
CA SER A 587 -14.12 -22.51 -30.85
C SER A 587 -14.62 -21.10 -31.24
N GLN A 588 -15.93 -20.86 -31.15
CA GLN A 588 -16.55 -19.61 -31.60
C GLN A 588 -16.13 -18.37 -30.80
N TYR A 589 -16.09 -17.22 -31.45
CA TYR A 589 -15.81 -15.92 -30.83
C TYR A 589 -16.52 -14.78 -31.55
N ILE A 590 -16.63 -13.65 -30.86
CA ILE A 590 -17.20 -12.41 -31.40
C ILE A 590 -16.13 -11.34 -31.44
N THR A 591 -15.96 -10.72 -32.61
CA THR A 591 -15.03 -9.60 -32.81
C THR A 591 -15.72 -8.25 -32.80
N SER A 592 -16.97 -8.19 -33.25
CA SER A 592 -17.75 -6.95 -33.31
C SER A 592 -19.24 -7.23 -33.15
N VAL A 593 -19.95 -6.27 -32.55
CA VAL A 593 -21.39 -6.31 -32.35
C VAL A 593 -22.01 -5.05 -32.92
N ILE A 594 -23.03 -5.23 -33.77
CA ILE A 594 -23.95 -4.17 -34.17
C ILE A 594 -25.21 -4.35 -33.31
N PRO A 595 -25.35 -3.57 -32.22
CA PRO A 595 -26.46 -3.71 -31.30
C PRO A 595 -27.74 -3.08 -31.85
N CYS A 596 -28.89 -3.47 -31.28
CA CYS A 596 -30.17 -2.85 -31.56
C CYS A 596 -30.39 -1.59 -30.69
N SER A 597 -31.49 -0.87 -30.96
CA SER A 597 -31.88 0.29 -30.16
C SER A 597 -32.49 -0.10 -28.81
N ILE A 598 -32.67 0.86 -27.90
CA ILE A 598 -33.39 0.63 -26.63
C ILE A 598 -34.81 0.06 -26.79
N LYS A 599 -35.44 0.22 -27.97
CA LYS A 599 -36.75 -0.36 -28.31
C LYS A 599 -36.67 -1.81 -28.82
N GLY A 600 -35.48 -2.42 -28.78
CA GLY A 600 -35.21 -3.72 -29.39
C GLY A 600 -34.97 -3.63 -30.90
N GLY A 601 -34.87 -4.80 -31.53
CA GLY A 601 -34.66 -4.95 -32.97
C GLY A 601 -33.61 -6.01 -33.34
N GLU A 602 -33.13 -5.95 -34.59
CA GLU A 602 -32.08 -6.83 -35.09
C GLU A 602 -30.72 -6.48 -34.46
N VAL A 603 -30.04 -7.52 -33.97
CA VAL A 603 -28.66 -7.50 -33.50
C VAL A 603 -27.83 -8.32 -34.48
N THR A 604 -26.68 -7.80 -34.91
CA THR A 604 -25.72 -8.56 -35.72
C THR A 604 -24.44 -8.79 -34.93
N LEU A 605 -24.13 -10.05 -34.65
CA LEU A 605 -22.86 -10.50 -34.09
C LEU A 605 -21.93 -10.86 -35.24
N ILE A 606 -20.71 -10.36 -35.22
CA ILE A 606 -19.67 -10.63 -36.20
C ILE A 606 -18.52 -11.35 -35.49
N GLY A 607 -18.02 -12.41 -36.09
CA GLY A 607 -16.93 -13.19 -35.53
C GLY A 607 -16.72 -14.46 -36.33
N TRP A 608 -16.53 -15.58 -35.64
CA TRP A 608 -16.40 -16.90 -36.27
C TRP A 608 -17.32 -17.91 -35.57
N PHE A 609 -18.13 -18.62 -36.36
CA PHE A 609 -19.23 -19.48 -35.89
C PHE A 609 -19.21 -20.88 -36.54
N GLY A 610 -18.02 -21.44 -36.77
CA GLY A 610 -17.83 -22.74 -37.42
C GLY A 610 -17.98 -22.71 -38.95
N ASN A 611 -17.58 -23.79 -39.61
CA ASN A 611 -17.73 -23.98 -41.06
C ASN A 611 -19.06 -24.67 -41.41
N GLU A 612 -19.47 -24.61 -42.69
CA GLU A 612 -20.74 -25.21 -43.14
C GLU A 612 -20.81 -26.72 -42.88
N ASN A 613 -19.66 -27.40 -42.98
CA ASN A 613 -19.54 -28.84 -42.77
C ASN A 613 -19.59 -29.26 -41.29
N ASP A 614 -19.53 -28.31 -40.36
CA ASP A 614 -19.52 -28.58 -38.90
C ASP A 614 -20.94 -28.70 -38.33
N GLY A 615 -21.98 -28.55 -39.16
CA GLY A 615 -23.39 -28.59 -38.73
C GLY A 615 -23.81 -27.37 -37.87
N THR A 616 -23.04 -26.28 -37.90
CA THR A 616 -23.24 -25.10 -37.04
C THR A 616 -24.05 -23.97 -37.68
N HIS A 617 -24.54 -24.10 -38.91
CA HIS A 617 -25.28 -23.03 -39.63
C HIS A 617 -26.78 -23.30 -39.78
N THR A 618 -27.39 -23.91 -38.77
CA THR A 618 -28.85 -23.95 -38.66
C THR A 618 -29.31 -22.89 -37.65
N LEU A 619 -30.56 -22.42 -37.77
CA LEU A 619 -31.12 -21.43 -36.84
C LEU A 619 -31.12 -21.90 -35.37
N THR A 620 -31.03 -23.20 -35.13
CA THR A 620 -30.97 -23.83 -33.81
C THR A 620 -29.55 -24.19 -33.37
N SER A 621 -28.52 -23.91 -34.17
CA SER A 621 -27.14 -24.29 -33.87
C SER A 621 -26.51 -23.46 -32.74
N TYR A 622 -27.06 -22.27 -32.44
CA TYR A 622 -26.57 -21.41 -31.37
C TYR A 622 -27.69 -20.84 -30.51
N ILE A 623 -27.44 -20.80 -29.21
CA ILE A 623 -28.25 -20.07 -28.24
C ILE A 623 -27.52 -18.77 -27.92
N VAL A 624 -28.11 -17.64 -28.33
CA VAL A 624 -27.59 -16.30 -28.05
C VAL A 624 -28.38 -15.68 -26.91
N LYS A 625 -27.67 -15.23 -25.87
CA LYS A 625 -28.22 -14.47 -24.75
C LYS A 625 -27.53 -13.12 -24.62
N VAL A 626 -28.32 -12.07 -24.42
CA VAL A 626 -27.83 -10.72 -24.13
C VAL A 626 -28.34 -10.35 -22.74
N GLY A 627 -27.46 -10.37 -21.75
CA GLY A 627 -27.85 -10.32 -20.33
C GLY A 627 -28.73 -11.51 -19.96
N SER A 628 -29.94 -11.25 -19.48
CA SER A 628 -30.95 -12.27 -19.17
C SER A 628 -31.89 -12.60 -20.35
N LEU A 629 -31.85 -11.81 -21.44
CA LEU A 629 -32.77 -11.96 -22.57
C LEU A 629 -32.21 -12.91 -23.62
N PHE A 630 -33.08 -13.72 -24.22
CA PHE A 630 -32.76 -14.54 -25.37
C PHE A 630 -32.83 -13.69 -26.65
N CYS A 631 -31.80 -13.78 -27.49
CA CYS A 631 -31.78 -13.19 -28.82
C CYS A 631 -32.12 -14.29 -29.83
N GLY A 632 -33.34 -14.28 -30.36
CA GLY A 632 -33.81 -15.33 -31.28
C GLY A 632 -33.06 -15.26 -32.61
N VAL A 633 -32.25 -16.28 -32.92
CA VAL A 633 -31.42 -16.31 -34.14
C VAL A 633 -32.33 -16.30 -35.38
N THR A 634 -32.13 -15.31 -36.25
CA THR A 634 -32.89 -15.13 -37.50
C THR A 634 -32.09 -15.56 -38.73
N SER A 635 -30.77 -15.46 -38.67
CA SER A 635 -29.87 -15.98 -39.71
C SER A 635 -28.50 -16.26 -39.13
N ILE A 636 -27.80 -17.25 -39.68
CA ILE A 636 -26.44 -17.59 -39.30
C ILE A 636 -25.62 -17.99 -40.54
N ASN A 637 -24.34 -17.62 -40.54
CA ASN A 637 -23.33 -18.16 -41.43
C ASN A 637 -21.98 -18.24 -40.69
N GLN A 638 -20.90 -18.53 -41.42
CA GLN A 638 -19.54 -18.66 -40.87
C GLN A 638 -19.06 -17.46 -40.04
N THR A 639 -19.47 -16.24 -40.40
CA THR A 639 -18.90 -15.00 -39.84
C THR A 639 -19.90 -14.10 -39.14
N THR A 640 -21.19 -14.40 -39.26
CA THR A 640 -22.26 -13.55 -38.75
C THR A 640 -23.41 -14.37 -38.16
N ILE A 641 -23.90 -13.92 -37.00
CA ILE A 641 -25.18 -14.33 -36.43
C ILE A 641 -26.05 -13.09 -36.35
N LYS A 642 -27.21 -13.12 -37.00
CA LYS A 642 -28.27 -12.13 -36.78
C LYS A 642 -29.32 -12.72 -35.86
N CYS A 643 -29.78 -11.92 -34.92
CA CYS A 643 -30.83 -12.33 -34.00
C CYS A 643 -31.72 -11.15 -33.63
N SER A 644 -32.95 -11.43 -33.22
CA SER A 644 -33.90 -10.42 -32.76
C SER A 644 -33.89 -10.35 -31.24
N LEU A 645 -33.68 -9.15 -30.69
CA LEU A 645 -33.67 -8.88 -29.26
C LEU A 645 -34.82 -7.94 -28.88
N GLY A 646 -35.45 -8.18 -27.73
CA GLY A 646 -36.49 -7.30 -27.19
C GLY A 646 -35.96 -5.95 -26.70
N GLU A 647 -36.86 -5.12 -26.19
CA GLU A 647 -36.50 -3.85 -25.57
C GLU A 647 -35.61 -4.03 -24.33
N GLY A 648 -34.76 -3.04 -24.07
CA GLY A 648 -33.83 -3.07 -22.96
C GLY A 648 -32.92 -1.85 -22.91
N THR A 649 -32.12 -1.76 -21.85
CA THR A 649 -31.23 -0.61 -21.62
C THR A 649 -29.89 -1.04 -21.02
N GLY A 650 -28.90 -0.18 -21.24
CA GLY A 650 -27.56 -0.28 -20.66
C GLY A 650 -26.66 -1.35 -21.28
N THR A 651 -25.48 -1.50 -20.68
CA THR A 651 -24.48 -2.48 -21.09
C THR A 651 -24.86 -3.89 -20.60
N LYS A 652 -24.70 -4.90 -21.45
CA LYS A 652 -25.00 -6.31 -21.17
C LYS A 652 -23.85 -7.20 -21.64
N ASN A 653 -23.72 -8.35 -21.00
CA ASN A 653 -22.84 -9.42 -21.47
C ASN A 653 -23.51 -10.18 -22.62
N ILE A 654 -22.73 -10.69 -23.57
CA ILE A 654 -23.21 -11.58 -24.62
C ILE A 654 -22.70 -12.98 -24.34
N ILE A 655 -23.62 -13.94 -24.29
CA ILE A 655 -23.29 -15.36 -24.17
C ILE A 655 -23.77 -16.05 -25.45
N ILE A 656 -22.86 -16.75 -26.13
CA ILE A 656 -23.19 -17.65 -27.23
C ILE A 656 -22.80 -19.07 -26.86
N ILE A 657 -23.76 -19.99 -26.99
CA ILE A 657 -23.58 -21.41 -26.68
C ILE A 657 -23.85 -22.19 -27.96
N ASN A 658 -22.92 -23.05 -28.36
CA ASN A 658 -23.13 -23.95 -29.47
C ASN A 658 -24.07 -25.09 -29.01
N SER A 659 -25.20 -25.29 -29.68
CA SER A 659 -26.19 -26.29 -29.30
C SER A 659 -25.73 -27.73 -29.53
N ASN A 660 -24.83 -27.95 -30.50
CA ASN A 660 -24.21 -29.26 -30.75
C ASN A 660 -23.10 -29.55 -29.73
N TYR A 661 -22.49 -28.50 -29.17
CA TYR A 661 -21.39 -28.59 -28.22
C TYR A 661 -21.60 -27.59 -27.06
N PRO A 662 -22.43 -27.93 -26.06
CA PRO A 662 -22.82 -27.00 -25.00
C PRO A 662 -21.64 -26.44 -24.17
N ASP A 663 -20.53 -27.18 -24.11
CA ASP A 663 -19.31 -26.77 -23.40
C ASP A 663 -18.50 -25.72 -24.17
N ALA A 664 -18.71 -25.60 -25.49
CA ALA A 664 -18.17 -24.50 -26.28
C ALA A 664 -19.05 -23.27 -26.05
N LYS A 665 -18.63 -22.40 -25.12
CA LYS A 665 -19.33 -21.17 -24.76
C LYS A 665 -18.39 -19.97 -24.82
N PHE A 666 -18.81 -18.91 -25.49
CA PHE A 666 -18.14 -17.62 -25.47
C PHE A 666 -18.95 -16.64 -24.62
N ASN A 667 -18.25 -15.84 -23.81
CA ASN A 667 -18.85 -14.85 -22.91
C ASN A 667 -18.15 -13.49 -23.09
N GLY A 668 -18.78 -12.60 -23.85
CA GLY A 668 -18.32 -11.22 -24.02
C GLY A 668 -18.79 -10.34 -22.86
N ILE A 669 -17.92 -10.08 -21.88
CA ILE A 669 -18.23 -9.26 -20.70
C ILE A 669 -18.34 -7.79 -21.12
N GLY A 670 -19.52 -7.20 -20.98
CA GLY A 670 -19.78 -5.82 -21.34
C GLY A 670 -19.68 -5.52 -22.84
N PHE A 671 -19.89 -6.51 -23.72
CA PHE A 671 -19.71 -6.36 -25.17
C PHE A 671 -20.95 -5.87 -25.92
N PHE A 672 -22.10 -5.79 -25.24
CA PHE A 672 -23.33 -5.26 -25.82
C PHE A 672 -23.72 -3.98 -25.12
N ASN A 673 -24.07 -2.94 -25.87
CA ASN A 673 -24.71 -1.75 -25.32
C ASN A 673 -25.89 -1.36 -26.20
N TYR A 674 -27.08 -1.23 -25.61
CA TYR A 674 -28.27 -0.79 -26.35
C TYR A 674 -28.04 0.61 -26.93
N GLN A 675 -28.31 0.78 -28.22
CA GLN A 675 -28.19 2.08 -28.85
C GLN A 675 -29.32 3.00 -28.41
N ASN A 676 -28.98 4.02 -27.62
CA ASN A 676 -29.87 5.14 -27.43
C ASN A 676 -29.79 6.05 -28.67
N PRO A 677 -30.91 6.30 -29.38
CA PRO A 677 -30.95 7.27 -30.47
C PRO A 677 -30.71 8.70 -29.96
N ILE A 678 -31.00 8.97 -28.68
CA ILE A 678 -30.69 10.24 -28.02
C ILE A 678 -29.34 10.08 -27.31
N LYS A 679 -28.34 10.84 -27.73
CA LYS A 679 -27.02 10.86 -27.07
C LYS A 679 -27.07 11.83 -25.89
N SER A 680 -26.60 11.38 -24.73
CA SER A 680 -26.33 12.24 -23.59
C SER A 680 -24.93 12.85 -23.74
N CYS A 681 -24.80 14.12 -23.36
CA CYS A 681 -23.52 14.79 -23.36
C CYS A 681 -22.81 14.65 -22.01
N PRO A 682 -21.46 14.72 -22.00
CA PRO A 682 -20.66 14.76 -20.79
C PRO A 682 -21.17 15.82 -19.81
N ASN A 683 -21.36 15.45 -18.55
CA ASN A 683 -21.89 16.32 -17.48
C ASN A 683 -23.15 17.12 -17.84
N SER A 684 -23.96 16.67 -18.82
CA SER A 684 -25.06 17.46 -19.39
C SER A 684 -24.66 18.89 -19.82
N CYS A 685 -23.43 19.07 -20.29
CA CYS A 685 -22.82 20.35 -20.62
C CYS A 685 -22.80 21.36 -19.46
N THR A 686 -22.72 20.84 -18.23
CA THR A 686 -22.75 21.55 -16.94
C THR A 686 -24.08 22.25 -16.65
N SER A 687 -24.58 23.07 -17.56
CA SER A 687 -25.92 23.66 -17.53
C SER A 687 -26.29 24.22 -18.90
N GLN A 688 -27.59 24.46 -19.14
CA GLN A 688 -28.06 25.15 -20.36
C GLN A 688 -27.45 26.56 -20.55
N LYS A 689 -26.94 27.17 -19.47
CA LYS A 689 -26.24 28.47 -19.55
C LYS A 689 -24.80 28.33 -20.01
N ASN A 690 -24.18 27.17 -19.78
CA ASN A 690 -22.78 26.91 -20.11
C ASN A 690 -22.61 26.39 -21.53
N GLY A 691 -23.50 25.50 -21.97
CA GLY A 691 -23.50 24.98 -23.33
C GLY A 691 -24.77 24.21 -23.67
N ASN A 692 -24.91 23.91 -24.96
CA ASN A 692 -26.02 23.12 -25.48
C ASN A 692 -25.52 21.73 -25.89
N CYS A 693 -26.20 20.69 -25.40
CA CYS A 693 -25.90 19.31 -25.78
C CYS A 693 -26.43 19.03 -27.19
N ASN A 694 -25.55 18.62 -28.10
CA ASN A 694 -25.95 18.08 -29.39
C ASN A 694 -26.34 16.61 -29.22
N ILE A 695 -27.63 16.35 -29.07
CA ILE A 695 -28.19 15.01 -28.84
C ILE A 695 -27.94 14.00 -29.97
N ASN A 696 -27.47 14.43 -31.14
CA ASN A 696 -27.19 13.53 -32.26
C ASN A 696 -25.79 12.91 -32.18
N ASN A 697 -24.80 13.64 -31.67
CA ASN A 697 -23.42 13.18 -31.56
C ASN A 697 -22.89 13.11 -30.12
N GLY A 698 -23.61 13.68 -29.14
CA GLY A 698 -23.22 13.68 -27.73
C GLY A 698 -22.21 14.77 -27.34
N ASP A 699 -21.96 15.76 -28.20
CA ASP A 699 -20.99 16.82 -27.93
C ASP A 699 -21.63 18.05 -27.28
N CYS A 700 -20.88 18.67 -26.37
CA CYS A 700 -21.26 19.97 -25.81
C CYS A 700 -20.78 21.12 -26.67
N GLN A 701 -21.73 21.96 -27.12
CA GLN A 701 -21.44 23.23 -27.76
C GLN A 701 -21.42 24.33 -26.70
N CYS A 702 -20.23 24.74 -26.28
CA CYS A 702 -20.08 25.75 -25.24
C CYS A 702 -20.44 27.15 -25.73
N ASN A 703 -21.15 27.88 -24.89
CA ASN A 703 -21.44 29.30 -25.12
C ASN A 703 -20.15 30.12 -24.99
N ASP A 704 -20.12 31.34 -25.53
CA ASP A 704 -18.88 32.11 -25.74
C ASP A 704 -17.94 32.21 -24.52
N GLN A 705 -18.48 32.24 -23.31
CA GLN A 705 -17.74 32.37 -22.05
C GLN A 705 -17.17 31.04 -21.49
N TYR A 706 -17.55 29.89 -22.05
CA TYR A 706 -17.21 28.57 -21.52
C TYR A 706 -16.36 27.76 -22.52
N THR A 707 -15.58 26.81 -22.00
CA THR A 707 -14.69 25.93 -22.74
C THR A 707 -14.61 24.54 -22.10
N GLY A 708 -13.88 23.63 -22.74
CA GLY A 708 -13.79 22.23 -22.32
C GLY A 708 -14.87 21.39 -22.97
N PHE A 709 -14.68 20.07 -22.94
CA PHE A 709 -15.56 19.10 -23.59
C PHE A 709 -16.96 18.98 -22.94
N ASP A 710 -17.13 19.46 -21.70
CA ASP A 710 -18.41 19.48 -20.95
C ASP A 710 -18.86 20.91 -20.56
N CYS A 711 -18.19 21.95 -21.07
CA CYS A 711 -18.45 23.36 -20.78
C CYS A 711 -18.40 23.74 -19.29
N SER A 712 -17.67 22.98 -18.47
CA SER A 712 -17.52 23.27 -17.04
C SER A 712 -16.59 24.45 -16.75
N GLU A 713 -15.67 24.76 -17.66
CA GLU A 713 -14.64 25.78 -17.45
C GLU A 713 -14.96 27.11 -18.15
N LEU A 714 -14.54 28.21 -17.55
CA LEU A 714 -14.64 29.54 -18.16
C LEU A 714 -13.44 29.76 -19.10
N LYS A 715 -13.66 30.42 -20.23
CA LYS A 715 -12.56 30.90 -21.08
C LYS A 715 -11.83 32.01 -20.33
N LEU A 716 -10.67 31.68 -19.75
CA LEU A 716 -9.78 32.66 -19.12
C LEU A 716 -9.07 33.48 -20.20
N VAL A 717 -8.86 34.78 -19.92
CA VAL A 717 -8.17 35.72 -20.83
C VAL A 717 -6.68 35.38 -20.95
N THR A 718 -6.13 34.81 -19.89
CA THR A 718 -4.74 34.35 -19.74
C THR A 718 -4.78 32.95 -19.12
N THR A 719 -4.24 31.96 -19.83
CA THR A 719 -4.07 30.60 -19.31
C THR A 719 -2.60 30.22 -19.41
N PRO A 720 -1.99 29.62 -18.37
CA PRO A 720 -0.66 29.04 -18.48
C PRO A 720 -0.63 27.99 -19.59
N SER A 721 0.43 28.01 -20.41
CA SER A 721 0.61 27.04 -21.49
C SER A 721 0.91 25.66 -20.92
N THR A 722 0.16 24.65 -21.36
CA THR A 722 0.49 23.24 -21.11
C THR A 722 1.55 22.80 -22.12
N ASN A 723 2.64 22.22 -21.60
CA ASN A 723 3.69 21.59 -22.38
C ASN A 723 3.66 20.07 -22.15
N SER A 724 3.77 19.31 -23.22
CA SER A 724 3.92 17.86 -23.17
C SER A 724 5.39 17.47 -23.32
N THR A 725 5.83 16.47 -22.56
CA THR A 725 7.13 15.82 -22.73
C THR A 725 6.91 14.32 -22.87
N ILE A 726 7.54 13.72 -23.87
CA ILE A 726 7.40 12.30 -24.18
C ILE A 726 8.77 11.65 -23.97
N ASP A 727 8.82 10.68 -23.06
CA ASP A 727 10.02 9.90 -22.78
C ASP A 727 10.20 8.76 -23.80
N THR A 728 11.44 8.34 -24.03
CA THR A 728 11.78 7.18 -24.87
C THR A 728 11.23 5.87 -24.29
N SER A 729 10.88 5.84 -23.00
CA SER A 729 10.20 4.72 -22.34
C SER A 729 8.69 4.64 -22.63
N GLY A 730 8.13 5.53 -23.46
CA GLY A 730 6.69 5.55 -23.80
C GLY A 730 5.80 6.29 -22.80
N ASN A 731 6.37 6.94 -21.79
CA ASN A 731 5.60 7.75 -20.85
C ASN A 731 5.37 9.17 -21.40
N ALA A 732 4.16 9.68 -21.24
CA ALA A 732 3.82 11.06 -21.55
C ALA A 732 3.57 11.84 -20.27
N THR A 733 4.21 13.00 -20.15
CA THR A 733 4.00 13.92 -19.02
C THR A 733 3.44 15.23 -19.55
N LEU A 734 2.28 15.64 -19.04
CA LEU A 734 1.67 16.94 -19.29
C LEU A 734 2.02 17.88 -18.13
N THR A 735 2.73 18.96 -18.45
CA THR A 735 3.21 19.95 -17.48
C THR A 735 2.53 21.29 -17.70
N ASN A 736 1.97 21.85 -16.63
CA ASN A 736 1.40 23.19 -16.63
C ASN A 736 1.95 23.94 -15.41
N GLN A 737 2.95 24.79 -15.65
CA GLN A 737 3.78 25.42 -14.61
C GLN A 737 4.39 24.38 -13.66
N ASN A 738 4.05 24.44 -12.36
CA ASN A 738 4.60 23.56 -11.32
C ASN A 738 3.85 22.22 -11.18
N THR A 739 2.82 21.99 -12.00
CA THR A 739 1.95 20.81 -11.89
C THR A 739 2.20 19.90 -13.08
N SER A 740 2.52 18.63 -12.79
CA SER A 740 2.84 17.63 -13.79
C SER A 740 1.95 16.41 -13.63
N TYR A 741 1.46 15.89 -14.74
CA TYR A 741 0.62 14.70 -14.82
C TYR A 741 1.25 13.66 -15.73
N ASP A 742 1.37 12.44 -15.27
CA ASP A 742 1.91 11.32 -16.02
C ASP A 742 0.81 10.40 -16.53
N ILE A 743 0.99 9.97 -17.78
CA ILE A 743 0.11 9.05 -18.50
C ILE A 743 0.98 7.90 -18.99
N SER A 744 0.63 6.67 -18.59
CA SER A 744 1.42 5.47 -18.89
C SER A 744 0.53 4.29 -19.25
N ILE A 745 0.86 3.57 -20.32
CA ILE A 745 0.26 2.27 -20.64
C ILE A 745 1.11 1.21 -19.94
N ILE A 746 0.51 0.50 -18.97
CA ILE A 746 1.27 -0.32 -18.04
C ILE A 746 1.16 -1.83 -18.30
N GLU A 747 0.01 -2.32 -18.75
CA GLU A 747 -0.24 -3.77 -18.90
C GLU A 747 -1.24 -4.09 -20.03
N LEU A 748 -1.09 -5.27 -20.64
CA LEU A 748 -2.12 -5.91 -21.45
C LEU A 748 -2.46 -7.27 -20.83
N ASN A 749 -3.72 -7.48 -20.46
CA ASN A 749 -4.20 -8.70 -19.81
C ASN A 749 -5.07 -9.51 -20.78
N GLU A 750 -4.88 -10.83 -20.81
CA GLU A 750 -5.81 -11.76 -21.44
C GLU A 750 -6.79 -12.27 -20.40
N MET A 751 -8.08 -12.09 -20.67
CA MET A 751 -9.17 -12.39 -19.76
C MET A 751 -9.88 -13.68 -20.20
N SER A 752 -10.11 -14.58 -19.25
CA SER A 752 -10.87 -15.82 -19.42
C SER A 752 -12.37 -15.54 -19.54
N PHE A 753 -13.14 -16.52 -19.99
CA PHE A 753 -14.61 -16.48 -20.10
C PHE A 753 -15.33 -16.19 -18.77
N ASP A 754 -14.68 -16.43 -17.64
CA ASP A 754 -15.19 -16.15 -16.28
C ASP A 754 -14.76 -14.78 -15.73
N GLY A 755 -13.96 -14.02 -16.50
CA GLY A 755 -13.42 -12.73 -16.11
C GLY A 755 -12.15 -12.79 -15.27
N SER A 756 -11.54 -13.97 -15.09
CA SER A 756 -10.22 -14.10 -14.47
C SER A 756 -9.08 -13.77 -15.45
N ILE A 757 -7.95 -13.27 -14.94
CA ILE A 757 -6.77 -13.00 -15.76
C ILE A 757 -6.07 -14.34 -16.06
N VAL A 758 -5.95 -14.68 -17.34
CA VAL A 758 -5.24 -15.87 -17.85
C VAL A 758 -3.74 -15.64 -17.90
N ILE A 759 -3.36 -14.46 -18.39
CA ILE A 759 -1.98 -14.00 -18.48
C ILE A 759 -1.96 -12.47 -18.52
N SER A 760 -0.89 -11.88 -18.01
CA SER A 760 -0.65 -10.42 -18.01
C SER A 760 0.72 -10.13 -18.62
N TYR A 761 0.77 -9.12 -19.49
CA TYR A 761 1.99 -8.63 -20.13
C TYR A 761 2.34 -7.23 -19.64
N PRO A 762 3.45 -7.04 -18.91
CA PRO A 762 3.89 -5.72 -18.50
C PRO A 762 4.46 -4.93 -19.69
N LEU A 763 3.89 -3.75 -19.94
CA LEU A 763 4.25 -2.84 -21.03
C LEU A 763 5.15 -1.70 -20.57
N ASN A 764 5.07 -1.32 -19.29
CA ASN A 764 5.88 -0.24 -18.75
C ASN A 764 7.39 -0.48 -18.93
N LYS A 765 8.13 0.57 -19.34
CA LYS A 765 9.60 0.55 -19.54
C LYS A 765 10.11 -0.46 -20.57
N ASN A 766 9.23 -1.12 -21.33
CA ASN A 766 9.58 -2.13 -22.34
C ASN A 766 9.32 -1.66 -23.78
N TRP A 767 8.98 -0.39 -23.97
CA TRP A 767 8.71 0.20 -25.28
C TRP A 767 9.99 0.42 -26.09
N SER A 768 9.97 0.03 -27.37
CA SER A 768 11.00 0.41 -28.33
C SER A 768 10.58 1.69 -29.05
N TYR A 769 11.35 2.77 -28.86
CA TYR A 769 11.12 4.01 -29.58
C TYR A 769 11.46 3.84 -31.06
N VAL A 770 10.45 3.93 -31.92
CA VAL A 770 10.58 3.73 -33.37
C VAL A 770 11.05 5.03 -34.05
N GLY A 771 10.73 6.19 -33.48
CA GLY A 771 11.15 7.50 -33.97
C GLY A 771 10.02 8.52 -34.03
N LYS A 772 10.34 9.71 -34.57
CA LYS A 772 9.35 10.72 -34.94
C LYS A 772 8.89 10.51 -36.37
N ASN A 773 7.64 10.83 -36.66
CA ASN A 773 7.19 10.89 -38.05
C ASN A 773 8.02 11.94 -38.81
N LEU A 774 8.61 11.55 -39.94
CA LEU A 774 9.46 12.43 -40.76
C LEU A 774 8.69 13.62 -41.38
N THR A 775 7.36 13.53 -41.43
CA THR A 775 6.47 14.56 -41.97
C THR A 775 5.81 15.45 -40.91
N ASP A 776 5.73 15.00 -39.65
CA ASP A 776 5.20 15.77 -38.52
C ASP A 776 6.01 15.50 -37.24
N SER A 777 6.76 16.51 -36.79
CA SER A 777 7.68 16.41 -35.65
C SER A 777 6.98 16.28 -34.28
N ASN A 778 5.65 16.32 -34.26
CA ASN A 778 4.80 16.19 -33.06
C ASN A 778 4.19 14.79 -32.88
N ILE A 779 4.52 13.84 -33.77
CA ILE A 779 4.05 12.45 -33.69
C ILE A 779 5.20 11.53 -33.27
N PHE A 780 5.01 10.80 -32.18
CA PHE A 780 5.98 9.88 -31.58
C PHE A 780 5.44 8.46 -31.66
N MET A 781 6.26 7.52 -32.13
CA MET A 781 5.86 6.14 -32.34
C MET A 781 6.69 5.18 -31.49
N PHE A 782 6.00 4.27 -30.84
CA PHE A 782 6.54 3.22 -29.99
C PHE A 782 6.00 1.87 -30.46
N SER A 783 6.82 0.83 -30.29
CA SER A 783 6.41 -0.54 -30.59
C SER A 783 6.97 -1.48 -29.53
N GLN A 784 6.19 -2.50 -29.17
CA GLN A 784 6.62 -3.55 -28.28
C GLN A 784 6.16 -4.90 -28.84
N LYS A 785 7.10 -5.84 -28.94
CA LYS A 785 6.77 -7.26 -29.16
C LYS A 785 6.55 -7.94 -27.82
N LEU A 786 5.43 -8.63 -27.70
CA LEU A 786 5.11 -9.38 -26.48
C LEU A 786 6.02 -10.60 -26.34
N ILE A 787 6.28 -11.01 -25.09
CA ILE A 787 7.16 -12.15 -24.76
C ILE A 787 6.69 -13.39 -25.53
N ASN A 788 7.64 -14.16 -26.08
CA ASN A 788 7.41 -15.33 -26.95
C ASN A 788 6.74 -15.01 -28.31
N ASN A 789 6.87 -13.78 -28.81
CA ASN A 789 6.27 -13.33 -30.08
C ASN A 789 4.74 -13.50 -30.13
N LYS A 790 4.06 -13.34 -28.99
CA LYS A 790 2.61 -13.51 -28.86
C LYS A 790 1.76 -12.39 -29.46
N GLY A 791 2.39 -11.36 -30.02
CA GLY A 791 1.73 -10.24 -30.66
C GLY A 791 2.59 -8.98 -30.64
N THR A 792 2.14 -7.95 -31.34
CA THR A 792 2.80 -6.64 -31.38
C THR A 792 1.81 -5.57 -30.95
N ILE A 793 2.26 -4.67 -30.08
CA ILE A 793 1.51 -3.48 -29.71
C ILE A 793 2.26 -2.26 -30.24
N ASN A 794 1.59 -1.48 -31.05
CA ASN A 794 2.06 -0.19 -31.53
C ASN A 794 1.31 0.91 -30.81
N TYR A 795 2.04 1.94 -30.41
CA TYR A 795 1.55 3.03 -29.59
C TYR A 795 2.07 4.34 -30.17
N THR A 796 1.15 5.24 -30.51
CA THR A 796 1.46 6.54 -31.12
C THR A 796 0.93 7.66 -30.25
N ILE A 797 1.75 8.68 -30.04
CA ILE A 797 1.39 9.90 -29.30
C ILE A 797 1.49 11.08 -30.26
N GLU A 798 0.42 11.83 -30.40
CA GLU A 798 0.36 13.06 -31.19
C GLU A 798 0.14 14.27 -30.28
N GLU A 799 1.07 15.23 -30.29
CA GLU A 799 0.97 16.48 -29.52
C GLU A 799 0.22 17.57 -30.31
N VAL A 800 -0.89 18.08 -29.78
CA VAL A 800 -1.69 19.13 -30.43
C VAL A 800 -1.18 20.51 -30.04
N LYS A 801 -0.14 21.03 -30.71
CA LYS A 801 0.56 22.26 -30.25
C LYS A 801 0.03 23.60 -30.76
N ILE A 802 -0.50 23.65 -31.99
CA ILE A 802 -0.70 24.93 -32.69
C ILE A 802 -2.11 25.49 -32.46
N LYS A 803 -3.13 24.65 -32.69
CA LYS A 803 -4.55 24.99 -32.57
C LYS A 803 -5.33 23.72 -32.28
N ASP A 804 -6.57 23.87 -31.82
CA ASP A 804 -7.50 22.76 -31.66
C ASP A 804 -7.61 21.97 -32.97
N LYS A 805 -7.60 20.66 -32.86
CA LYS A 805 -7.61 19.74 -34.00
C LYS A 805 -8.77 18.77 -33.84
N SER A 806 -9.60 18.67 -34.87
CA SER A 806 -10.67 17.68 -34.92
C SER A 806 -10.14 16.36 -35.45
N PHE A 807 -10.50 15.28 -34.77
CA PHE A 807 -10.18 13.91 -35.10
C PHE A 807 -11.46 13.14 -35.40
N THR A 808 -11.31 12.05 -36.12
CA THR A 808 -12.40 11.13 -36.42
C THR A 808 -11.93 9.73 -36.07
N PHE A 809 -12.68 9.07 -35.18
CA PHE A 809 -12.44 7.70 -34.79
C PHE A 809 -13.74 6.90 -34.93
N GLY A 810 -13.72 5.89 -35.79
CA GLY A 810 -14.92 5.17 -36.18
C GLY A 810 -15.94 6.12 -36.82
N SER A 811 -17.12 6.24 -36.19
CA SER A 811 -18.18 7.18 -36.60
C SER A 811 -18.23 8.46 -35.76
N THR A 812 -17.32 8.62 -34.79
CA THR A 812 -17.33 9.72 -33.83
C THR A 812 -16.34 10.79 -34.25
N LEU A 813 -16.82 12.03 -34.39
CA LEU A 813 -15.98 13.21 -34.60
C LEU A 813 -15.82 13.92 -33.26
N PHE A 814 -14.58 14.19 -32.85
CA PHE A 814 -14.29 14.87 -31.60
C PHE A 814 -13.15 15.85 -31.79
N THR A 815 -13.10 16.89 -30.95
CA THR A 815 -12.03 17.89 -30.99
C THR A 815 -11.10 17.70 -29.80
N VAL A 816 -9.80 17.81 -30.06
CA VAL A 816 -8.74 17.81 -29.07
C VAL A 816 -8.14 19.21 -29.03
N GLU A 817 -8.11 19.79 -27.85
CA GLU A 817 -7.70 21.18 -27.63
C GLU A 817 -6.18 21.36 -27.71
N LYS A 818 -5.74 22.56 -28.05
CA LYS A 818 -4.33 22.95 -28.03
C LYS A 818 -3.69 22.69 -26.66
N GLY A 819 -2.51 22.07 -26.63
CA GLY A 819 -1.76 21.72 -25.42
C GLY A 819 -2.07 20.33 -24.88
N SER A 820 -2.92 19.58 -25.58
CA SER A 820 -3.31 18.20 -25.25
C SER A 820 -2.52 17.18 -26.07
N ILE A 821 -2.62 15.90 -25.69
CA ILE A 821 -2.08 14.78 -26.46
C ILE A 821 -3.19 13.82 -26.86
N LYS A 822 -3.04 13.22 -28.03
CA LYS A 822 -3.87 12.12 -28.51
C LYS A 822 -3.04 10.86 -28.57
N ILE A 823 -3.59 9.77 -28.08
CA ILE A 823 -2.94 8.47 -28.04
C ILE A 823 -3.69 7.51 -28.96
N THR A 824 -2.96 6.83 -29.84
CA THR A 824 -3.51 5.78 -30.69
C THR A 824 -2.78 4.48 -30.42
N ILE A 825 -3.51 3.42 -30.09
CA ILE A 825 -2.97 2.11 -29.70
C ILE A 825 -3.49 1.07 -30.67
N LEU A 826 -2.58 0.32 -31.27
CA LEU A 826 -2.88 -0.79 -32.18
C LEU A 826 -2.29 -2.07 -31.61
N VAL A 827 -3.14 -2.97 -31.14
CA VAL A 827 -2.77 -4.35 -30.83
C VAL A 827 -2.97 -5.17 -32.09
N LYS A 828 -1.93 -5.87 -32.54
CA LYS A 828 -1.94 -6.63 -33.78
C LYS A 828 -1.28 -8.00 -33.63
N ASP A 829 -1.82 -8.99 -34.35
CA ASP A 829 -1.32 -10.36 -34.44
C ASP A 829 -1.23 -11.02 -33.04
N TYR A 830 -2.19 -10.73 -32.16
CA TYR A 830 -2.23 -11.30 -30.81
C TYR A 830 -2.68 -12.76 -30.83
N GLU A 831 -1.86 -13.66 -30.30
CA GLU A 831 -2.12 -15.10 -30.26
C GLU A 831 -2.74 -15.49 -28.91
N TYR A 832 -4.07 -15.54 -28.87
CA TYR A 832 -4.84 -15.94 -27.69
C TYR A 832 -4.54 -17.37 -27.25
N ARG A 833 -4.49 -17.61 -25.93
CA ARG A 833 -4.39 -18.95 -25.35
C ARG A 833 -5.65 -19.78 -25.63
N SER A 834 -6.79 -19.12 -25.74
CA SER A 834 -8.06 -19.67 -26.17
C SER A 834 -8.81 -18.62 -26.95
N THR A 835 -9.45 -18.97 -28.07
CA THR A 835 -10.31 -18.03 -28.80
C THR A 835 -11.54 -17.60 -28.00
N LEU A 836 -11.82 -18.25 -26.87
CA LEU A 836 -12.87 -17.84 -25.94
C LEU A 836 -12.47 -16.65 -25.04
N ASN A 837 -11.19 -16.26 -25.06
CA ASN A 837 -10.65 -15.20 -24.22
C ASN A 837 -10.78 -13.82 -24.88
N THR A 838 -10.62 -12.77 -24.08
CA THR A 838 -10.69 -11.37 -24.51
C THR A 838 -9.48 -10.59 -23.98
N LEU A 839 -9.33 -9.31 -24.35
CA LEU A 839 -8.21 -8.49 -23.87
C LEU A 839 -8.69 -7.37 -22.94
N GLN A 840 -7.84 -6.97 -21.99
CA GLN A 840 -8.00 -5.77 -21.20
C GLN A 840 -6.69 -4.97 -21.23
N LEU A 841 -6.76 -3.73 -21.72
CA LEU A 841 -5.63 -2.80 -21.73
C LEU A 841 -5.67 -1.91 -20.49
N VAL A 842 -4.53 -1.76 -19.81
CA VAL A 842 -4.43 -1.04 -18.54
C VAL A 842 -3.63 0.25 -18.68
N ILE A 843 -4.23 1.37 -18.28
CA ILE A 843 -3.65 2.72 -18.32
C ILE A 843 -3.56 3.28 -16.90
N LEU A 844 -2.40 3.82 -16.55
CA LEU A 844 -2.14 4.54 -15.31
C LEU A 844 -2.10 6.05 -15.57
N LEU A 845 -2.83 6.80 -14.73
CA LEU A 845 -2.80 8.26 -14.68
C LEU A 845 -2.34 8.69 -13.29
N ALA A 846 -1.38 9.60 -13.20
CA ALA A 846 -0.85 10.06 -11.92
C ALA A 846 -0.52 11.55 -11.92
N ALA A 847 -0.78 12.24 -10.80
CA ALA A 847 -0.38 13.62 -10.57
C ALA A 847 0.90 13.66 -9.72
N GLN A 848 1.99 14.15 -10.28
CA GLN A 848 3.30 14.21 -9.62
C GLN A 848 3.27 15.09 -8.37
N PRO A 849 3.89 14.70 -7.24
CA PRO A 849 3.96 15.51 -6.03
C PRO A 849 4.63 16.86 -6.32
N ASN A 850 4.02 17.94 -5.86
CA ASN A 850 4.54 19.29 -5.99
C ASN A 850 4.80 19.85 -4.58
N SER A 851 5.98 20.43 -4.36
CA SER A 851 6.44 20.95 -3.07
C SER A 851 6.19 22.46 -2.90
N ILE A 852 5.77 23.16 -3.96
CA ILE A 852 5.57 24.61 -3.96
C ILE A 852 4.12 24.93 -3.62
N LYS A 853 3.90 25.51 -2.44
CA LYS A 853 2.58 25.99 -1.99
C LYS A 853 2.38 27.45 -2.38
N ASP A 854 1.87 27.68 -3.59
CA ASP A 854 1.47 29.00 -4.05
C ASP A 854 -0.04 29.25 -3.84
N CYS A 855 -0.55 30.38 -4.31
CA CYS A 855 -1.96 30.75 -4.17
C CYS A 855 -2.93 29.85 -4.97
N ASN A 856 -2.40 29.03 -5.88
CA ASN A 856 -3.16 28.06 -6.67
C ASN A 856 -3.07 26.64 -6.07
N TYR A 857 -2.30 26.45 -4.99
CA TYR A 857 -2.12 25.15 -4.34
C TYR A 857 -3.46 24.54 -3.90
N LYS A 858 -3.70 23.33 -4.39
CA LYS A 858 -4.86 22.50 -4.02
C LYS A 858 -4.43 21.04 -3.97
N GLU A 859 -4.87 20.33 -2.93
CA GLU A 859 -4.65 18.89 -2.83
C GLU A 859 -5.24 18.16 -4.02
N SER A 860 -4.64 17.01 -4.34
CA SER A 860 -5.10 16.23 -5.48
C SER A 860 -6.45 15.57 -5.17
N SER A 861 -7.35 15.56 -6.14
CA SER A 861 -8.63 14.86 -6.06
C SER A 861 -8.95 14.18 -7.39
N ILE A 862 -9.60 13.02 -7.32
CA ILE A 862 -9.93 12.21 -8.49
C ILE A 862 -11.44 12.09 -8.58
N ASP A 863 -12.02 12.50 -9.71
CA ASP A 863 -13.43 12.30 -10.04
C ASP A 863 -13.58 11.18 -11.08
N THR A 864 -14.24 10.11 -10.66
CA THR A 864 -14.54 8.92 -11.45
C THR A 864 -16.03 8.74 -11.73
N SER A 865 -16.88 9.66 -11.25
CA SER A 865 -18.35 9.59 -11.41
C SER A 865 -18.80 9.61 -12.87
N ASN A 866 -17.90 10.02 -13.76
CA ASN A 866 -18.13 10.17 -15.20
C ASN A 866 -17.78 8.92 -16.03
N ILE A 867 -17.37 7.82 -15.39
CA ILE A 867 -17.25 6.52 -16.06
C ILE A 867 -18.63 5.88 -16.11
N ASN A 868 -19.31 6.07 -17.24
CA ASN A 868 -20.60 5.46 -17.49
C ASN A 868 -20.63 4.83 -18.89
N ASN A 869 -20.53 3.51 -18.93
CA ASN A 869 -20.57 2.69 -20.16
C ASN A 869 -21.85 2.85 -21.00
N GLN A 870 -22.86 3.60 -20.53
CA GLN A 870 -24.03 4.00 -21.32
C GLN A 870 -23.81 5.25 -22.19
N GLN A 871 -22.77 6.04 -21.91
CA GLN A 871 -22.38 7.21 -22.68
C GLN A 871 -21.48 6.83 -23.87
N LEU A 872 -21.36 7.71 -24.86
CA LEU A 872 -20.45 7.53 -26.00
C LEU A 872 -18.97 7.65 -25.59
N SER A 873 -18.69 8.52 -24.62
CA SER A 873 -17.36 8.78 -24.09
C SER A 873 -17.37 8.76 -22.57
N ASN A 874 -16.41 8.07 -21.98
CA ASN A 874 -16.09 8.16 -20.56
C ASN A 874 -14.96 9.19 -20.37
N TYR A 875 -14.86 9.78 -19.19
CA TYR A 875 -13.69 10.56 -18.82
C TYR A 875 -13.38 10.44 -17.33
N ILE A 876 -12.13 10.73 -16.99
CA ILE A 876 -11.61 10.78 -15.63
C ILE A 876 -10.95 12.13 -15.44
N GLN A 877 -11.17 12.72 -14.27
CA GLN A 877 -10.54 13.99 -13.93
C GLN A 877 -9.65 13.83 -12.70
N ILE A 878 -8.39 14.27 -12.81
CA ILE A 878 -7.48 14.42 -11.67
C ILE A 878 -7.22 15.91 -11.49
N SER A 879 -7.70 16.48 -10.40
CA SER A 879 -7.51 17.89 -10.07
C SER A 879 -6.31 18.05 -9.15
N LYS A 880 -5.44 19.04 -9.39
CA LYS A 880 -4.31 19.41 -8.53
C LYS A 880 -3.85 20.84 -8.84
N ASP A 881 -3.51 21.63 -7.82
CA ASP A 881 -2.99 23.01 -7.97
C ASP A 881 -3.83 23.89 -8.91
N SER A 882 -5.16 23.84 -8.76
CA SER A 882 -6.13 24.58 -9.60
C SER A 882 -6.00 24.28 -11.11
N LYS A 883 -5.54 23.06 -11.42
CA LYS A 883 -5.48 22.48 -12.77
C LYS A 883 -6.12 21.10 -12.73
N LYS A 884 -6.56 20.62 -13.87
CA LYS A 884 -7.30 19.36 -14.02
C LYS A 884 -6.74 18.59 -15.20
N LEU A 885 -6.15 17.43 -14.96
CA LEU A 885 -5.93 16.43 -16.01
C LEU A 885 -7.27 15.79 -16.34
N ILE A 886 -7.58 15.71 -17.63
CA ILE A 886 -8.76 15.04 -18.15
C ILE A 886 -8.28 13.98 -19.12
N GLY A 887 -8.56 12.72 -18.78
CA GLY A 887 -8.40 11.60 -19.71
C GLY A 887 -9.76 11.21 -20.25
N ARG A 888 -9.97 11.32 -21.57
CA ARG A 888 -11.20 10.94 -22.26
C ARG A 888 -10.98 9.67 -23.07
N PHE A 889 -11.98 8.79 -23.03
CA PHE A 889 -11.96 7.49 -23.66
C PHE A 889 -13.28 7.28 -24.38
N LEU A 890 -13.22 6.95 -25.67
CA LEU A 890 -14.41 6.56 -26.40
C LEU A 890 -14.80 5.14 -26.01
N ASN A 891 -16.09 4.90 -25.77
CA ASN A 891 -16.62 3.55 -25.54
C ASN A 891 -16.77 2.78 -26.87
N GLN A 892 -15.78 2.93 -27.75
CA GLN A 892 -15.69 2.33 -29.08
C GLN A 892 -14.27 1.86 -29.36
N VAL A 893 -14.17 0.72 -30.04
CA VAL A 893 -12.92 0.15 -30.56
C VAL A 893 -13.15 -0.24 -32.01
N ILE A 894 -12.12 -0.12 -32.85
CA ILE A 894 -12.13 -0.69 -34.19
C ILE A 894 -11.46 -2.05 -34.10
N SER A 895 -12.28 -3.10 -34.15
CA SER A 895 -11.88 -4.50 -34.08
C SER A 895 -12.00 -5.10 -35.47
N ASP A 896 -10.89 -5.56 -36.04
CA ASP A 896 -10.82 -6.17 -37.38
C ASP A 896 -11.51 -5.30 -38.46
N SER A 897 -11.18 -4.01 -38.49
CA SER A 897 -11.77 -2.98 -39.37
C SER A 897 -13.25 -2.67 -39.15
N LYS A 898 -13.87 -3.14 -38.06
CA LYS A 898 -15.26 -2.85 -37.71
C LYS A 898 -15.39 -2.15 -36.36
N ILE A 899 -16.24 -1.13 -36.32
CA ILE A 899 -16.54 -0.40 -35.09
C ILE A 899 -17.39 -1.28 -34.18
N THR A 900 -17.04 -1.36 -32.90
CA THR A 900 -17.82 -2.05 -31.88
C THR A 900 -17.69 -1.35 -30.54
N PHE A 901 -18.61 -1.65 -29.63
CA PHE A 901 -18.58 -1.13 -28.28
C PHE A 901 -17.42 -1.73 -27.47
N MET A 902 -16.79 -0.91 -26.63
CA MET A 902 -15.84 -1.35 -25.58
C MET A 902 -16.27 -0.76 -24.24
N SER A 903 -16.03 -1.49 -23.15
CA SER A 903 -16.35 -1.01 -21.80
C SER A 903 -15.09 -0.56 -21.06
N SER A 904 -15.26 0.37 -20.13
CA SER A 904 -14.19 0.80 -19.21
C SER A 904 -14.52 0.40 -17.77
N SER A 905 -13.49 0.10 -16.98
CA SER A 905 -13.60 -0.25 -15.56
C SER A 905 -12.42 0.30 -14.76
N ILE A 906 -12.67 0.74 -13.52
CA ILE A 906 -11.61 1.15 -12.60
C ILE A 906 -11.00 -0.12 -11.99
N ILE A 907 -9.68 -0.30 -12.13
CA ILE A 907 -8.97 -1.47 -11.59
C ILE A 907 -8.50 -1.18 -10.17
N ASN A 908 -7.91 -0.01 -9.95
CA ASN A 908 -7.43 0.41 -8.64
C ASN A 908 -7.49 1.93 -8.49
N ASN A 909 -7.69 2.40 -7.26
CA ASN A 909 -7.66 3.78 -6.85
C ASN A 909 -6.76 3.90 -5.61
N ASN A 910 -5.46 4.06 -5.84
CA ASN A 910 -4.46 4.19 -4.78
C ASN A 910 -4.04 5.66 -4.66
N GLU A 911 -4.28 6.23 -3.48
CA GLU A 911 -3.91 7.60 -3.12
C GLU A 911 -4.65 8.65 -3.98
N ASN A 912 -5.05 9.79 -3.40
CA ASN A 912 -5.82 10.83 -4.12
C ASN A 912 -5.05 11.49 -5.31
N SER A 913 -3.95 10.89 -5.76
CA SER A 913 -3.01 11.34 -6.78
C SER A 913 -2.88 10.40 -7.98
N SER A 914 -3.34 9.14 -7.93
CA SER A 914 -3.22 8.20 -9.06
C SER A 914 -4.42 7.27 -9.26
N ILE A 915 -4.68 6.87 -10.50
CA ILE A 915 -5.79 5.99 -10.88
C ILE A 915 -5.41 5.04 -12.02
N THR A 916 -5.87 3.79 -11.91
CA THR A 916 -5.66 2.75 -12.92
C THR A 916 -6.97 2.41 -13.63
N LEU A 917 -7.01 2.61 -14.95
CA LEU A 917 -8.14 2.34 -15.82
C LEU A 917 -7.91 1.08 -16.65
N GLY A 918 -8.90 0.18 -16.65
CA GLY A 918 -8.98 -0.97 -17.54
C GLY A 918 -9.94 -0.71 -18.71
N LEU A 919 -9.47 -0.94 -19.92
CA LEU A 919 -10.23 -0.88 -21.16
C LEU A 919 -10.47 -2.30 -21.68
N ASN A 920 -11.72 -2.78 -21.65
CA ASN A 920 -12.08 -4.15 -22.02
C ASN A 920 -12.38 -4.24 -23.52
N LEU A 921 -11.57 -5.02 -24.23
CA LEU A 921 -11.57 -5.13 -25.68
C LEU A 921 -12.19 -6.48 -26.11
N PRO A 922 -12.86 -6.52 -27.28
CA PRO A 922 -13.32 -7.77 -27.88
C PRO A 922 -12.15 -8.67 -28.29
N HIS A 923 -12.48 -9.91 -28.68
CA HIS A 923 -11.53 -10.74 -29.41
C HIS A 923 -11.22 -10.04 -30.74
N CYS A 924 -9.96 -9.85 -31.09
CA CYS A 924 -9.57 -9.14 -32.31
C CYS A 924 -8.20 -9.61 -32.77
N ASN A 925 -8.00 -9.67 -34.08
CA ASN A 925 -6.65 -9.82 -34.64
C ASN A 925 -5.98 -8.44 -34.70
N GLU A 926 -6.75 -7.40 -34.99
CA GLU A 926 -6.35 -6.00 -34.90
C GLU A 926 -7.35 -5.20 -34.06
N CYS A 927 -6.90 -4.68 -32.92
CA CYS A 927 -7.65 -3.74 -32.08
C CYS A 927 -7.02 -2.36 -32.12
N LEU A 928 -7.74 -1.38 -32.66
CA LEU A 928 -7.34 0.03 -32.66
C LEU A 928 -8.17 0.80 -31.62
N ILE A 929 -7.49 1.55 -30.75
CA ILE A 929 -8.06 2.29 -29.61
C ILE A 929 -7.48 3.72 -29.64
N ASP A 930 -8.28 4.73 -29.31
CA ASP A 930 -7.89 6.13 -29.54
C ASP A 930 -8.26 7.11 -28.40
N PRO A 931 -7.66 6.96 -27.18
CA PRO A 931 -7.92 7.89 -26.09
C PRO A 931 -7.21 9.24 -26.27
N ASP A 932 -7.73 10.28 -25.60
CA ASP A 932 -7.14 11.61 -25.59
C ASP A 932 -7.02 12.19 -24.17
N PHE A 933 -6.00 13.03 -23.96
CA PHE A 933 -5.66 13.58 -22.65
C PHE A 933 -5.34 15.07 -22.74
N SER A 934 -5.98 15.87 -21.89
CA SER A 934 -5.81 17.32 -21.82
C SER A 934 -5.58 17.79 -20.38
N VAL A 935 -4.98 18.97 -20.22
CA VAL A 935 -4.91 19.65 -18.92
C VAL A 935 -5.65 20.96 -19.05
N LEU A 936 -6.73 21.10 -18.27
CA LEU A 936 -7.49 22.34 -18.14
C LEU A 936 -7.08 23.10 -16.88
N VAL A 937 -7.25 24.42 -16.91
CA VAL A 937 -7.03 25.31 -15.77
C VAL A 937 -8.39 25.60 -15.15
N SER A 938 -8.52 25.43 -13.83
CA SER A 938 -9.81 25.63 -13.15
C SER A 938 -10.10 27.11 -12.92
N GLN A 939 -11.39 27.44 -12.80
CA GLN A 939 -11.87 28.84 -12.64
C GLN A 939 -11.24 29.63 -11.48
N ASP A 940 -10.79 28.95 -10.44
CA ASP A 940 -10.18 29.55 -9.25
C ASP A 940 -8.68 29.83 -9.39
N TYR A 941 -8.10 29.51 -10.55
CA TYR A 941 -6.72 29.83 -10.90
C TYR A 941 -6.45 31.33 -10.92
N LYS A 942 -5.27 31.73 -10.45
CA LYS A 942 -4.77 33.10 -10.41
C LYS A 942 -3.44 33.19 -11.16
N ASP A 943 -3.39 34.03 -12.21
CA ASP A 943 -2.21 34.24 -13.08
C ASP A 943 -1.00 34.81 -12.33
N SER A 944 -1.25 35.74 -11.40
CA SER A 944 -0.25 36.22 -10.46
C SER A 944 -0.71 35.87 -9.05
N CYS A 945 0.07 35.02 -8.39
CA CYS A 945 0.09 35.06 -6.94
C CYS A 945 0.77 36.38 -6.59
N ASP A 946 -0.02 37.41 -6.33
CA ASP A 946 0.51 38.64 -5.77
C ASP A 946 1.41 38.22 -4.62
N GLU A 947 2.71 38.54 -4.72
CA GLU A 947 3.54 38.62 -3.53
C GLU A 947 2.69 39.35 -2.50
N TYR A 948 2.69 38.87 -1.26
CA TYR A 948 2.21 39.61 -0.11
C TYR A 948 2.85 41.02 -0.11
N SER A 949 2.22 41.93 -0.84
CA SER A 949 2.70 43.28 -1.16
C SER A 949 1.69 44.32 -0.69
N ASN A 950 0.73 43.91 0.15
CA ASN A 950 -0.18 44.82 0.83
C ASN A 950 0.24 45.06 2.27
N LEU A 951 1.49 45.44 2.55
CA LEU A 951 1.84 46.19 3.77
C LEU A 951 3.02 47.17 3.57
N LYS A 952 3.26 47.69 2.35
CA LYS A 952 4.28 48.76 2.14
C LYS A 952 3.96 50.06 2.89
N TRP A 953 2.72 50.26 3.32
CA TRP A 953 2.30 51.40 4.16
C TRP A 953 2.55 51.18 5.66
N ILE A 954 2.73 49.94 6.12
CA ILE A 954 2.94 49.64 7.54
C ILE A 954 4.33 49.99 8.00
N LEU A 955 5.37 49.83 7.16
CA LEU A 955 6.73 50.18 7.58
C LEU A 955 6.91 51.70 7.82
N PRO A 956 6.37 52.61 6.96
CA PRO A 956 6.31 54.03 7.27
C PRO A 956 5.41 54.35 8.47
N VAL A 957 4.22 53.73 8.60
CA VAL A 957 3.27 54.05 9.69
C VAL A 957 3.76 53.54 11.05
N ALA A 958 4.37 52.36 11.10
CA ALA A 958 4.95 51.77 12.31
C ALA A 958 6.19 52.52 12.80
N VAL A 959 6.88 53.29 11.94
CA VAL A 959 8.02 54.14 12.33
C VAL A 959 7.57 55.57 12.65
N VAL A 960 6.65 56.15 11.87
CA VAL A 960 6.24 57.55 12.01
C VAL A 960 5.31 57.74 13.21
N VAL A 961 4.38 56.82 13.49
CA VAL A 961 3.43 56.98 14.60
C VAL A 961 4.12 56.97 15.97
N PRO A 962 5.07 56.06 16.28
CA PRO A 962 5.80 56.11 17.54
C PRO A 962 6.68 57.36 17.68
N VAL A 963 7.31 57.82 16.60
CA VAL A 963 8.18 59.01 16.63
C VAL A 963 7.36 60.28 16.90
N VAL A 964 6.18 60.41 16.29
CA VAL A 964 5.27 61.54 16.54
C VAL A 964 4.68 61.48 17.95
N CYS A 965 4.29 60.29 18.44
CA CYS A 965 3.84 60.11 19.81
C CYS A 965 4.93 60.44 20.85
N CYS A 966 6.17 59.99 20.64
CA CYS A 966 7.30 60.32 21.51
C CYS A 966 7.60 61.83 21.51
N ALA A 967 7.59 62.48 20.35
CA ALA A 967 7.79 63.93 20.25
C ALA A 967 6.68 64.70 21.00
N PHE A 968 5.43 64.27 20.87
CA PHE A 968 4.29 64.87 21.57
C PHE A 968 4.38 64.70 23.08
N ILE A 969 4.77 63.50 23.56
CA ILE A 969 4.99 63.23 24.99
C ILE A 969 6.12 64.11 25.54
N ILE A 970 7.22 64.28 24.80
CA ILE A 970 8.34 65.14 25.22
C ILE A 970 7.90 66.61 25.32
N ILE A 971 7.12 67.11 24.36
CA ILE A 971 6.59 68.49 24.38
C ILE A 971 5.66 68.69 25.57
N VAL A 972 4.73 67.77 25.82
CA VAL A 972 3.82 67.82 26.97
C VAL A 972 4.60 67.75 28.28
N ALA A 973 5.59 66.86 28.40
CA ALA A 973 6.45 66.75 29.58
C ALA A 973 7.25 68.04 29.81
N CYS A 974 7.78 68.68 28.76
CA CYS A 974 8.47 69.96 28.85
C CYS A 974 7.55 71.11 29.30
N ILE A 975 6.31 71.15 28.81
CA ILE A 975 5.31 72.15 29.21
C ILE A 975 4.90 71.95 30.67
N VAL A 976 4.61 70.72 31.08
CA VAL A 976 4.28 70.36 32.48
C VAL A 976 5.46 70.67 33.41
N TYR A 977 6.69 70.34 33.00
CA TYR A 977 7.90 70.66 33.77
C TYR A 977 8.10 72.17 33.92
N ARG A 978 7.89 72.97 32.87
CA ARG A 978 7.96 74.43 32.95
C ARG A 978 6.88 75.02 33.86
N LYS A 979 5.66 74.51 33.79
CA LYS A 979 4.51 74.99 34.58
C LYS A 979 4.61 74.61 36.07
N ASN A 980 5.20 73.44 36.37
CA ASN A 980 5.37 72.93 37.74
C ASN A 980 6.80 73.08 38.31
N ARG A 981 7.66 73.88 37.68
CA ARG A 981 9.08 74.04 38.05
C ARG A 981 9.29 74.46 39.51
N ILE A 982 8.37 75.25 40.06
CA ILE A 982 8.41 75.72 41.46
C ILE A 982 7.95 74.61 42.41
N GLY A 983 6.89 73.86 42.05
CA GLY A 983 6.40 72.72 42.84
C GLY A 983 7.37 71.53 42.91
N ILE A 984 8.07 71.23 41.80
CA ILE A 984 9.07 70.15 41.74
C ILE A 984 10.32 70.50 42.57
N LYS A 985 10.73 71.78 42.60
CA LYS A 985 11.82 72.25 43.50
C LYS A 985 11.43 72.17 44.98
N ILE A 986 10.17 72.41 45.33
CA ILE A 986 9.65 72.29 46.71
C ILE A 986 9.49 70.81 47.12
N MET A 987 9.18 69.91 46.18
CA MET A 987 9.11 68.46 46.45
C MET A 987 10.51 67.84 46.66
N ASN A 988 11.51 68.29 45.90
CA ASN A 988 12.91 67.88 46.08
C ASN A 988 13.52 68.39 47.40
N SER A 989 13.07 69.52 47.95
CA SER A 989 13.52 69.98 49.28
C SER A 989 12.88 69.16 50.42
N LYS A 990 11.61 68.72 50.26
CA LYS A 990 10.92 67.81 51.20
C LYS A 990 11.44 66.37 51.17
N LEU A 991 11.92 65.88 50.02
CA LEU A 991 12.55 64.55 49.92
C LEU A 991 13.96 64.52 50.53
N ARG A 992 14.70 65.63 50.52
CA ARG A 992 16.00 65.74 51.21
C ARG A 992 15.89 65.77 52.74
N THR A 993 14.78 66.27 53.31
CA THR A 993 14.55 66.24 54.76
C THR A 993 14.08 64.89 55.28
N LEU A 994 13.43 64.06 54.45
CA LEU A 994 13.06 62.69 54.81
C LEU A 994 14.26 61.71 54.83
N LYS A 995 15.32 62.00 54.06
CA LYS A 995 16.55 61.19 54.05
C LYS A 995 17.47 61.40 55.26
N LYS A 996 17.19 62.39 56.13
CA LYS A 996 17.96 62.66 57.37
C LYS A 996 17.33 62.09 58.65
N ARG A 997 16.23 61.33 58.57
CA ARG A 997 15.51 60.78 59.74
C ARG A 997 15.56 59.25 59.91
N LYS A 998 16.46 58.56 59.20
CA LYS A 998 16.80 57.15 59.48
C LYS A 998 18.31 56.96 59.40
N HIS A 999 18.99 57.49 60.42
CA HIS A 999 20.14 56.85 61.04
C HIS A 999 19.77 56.55 62.48
#